data_AF-A0A0S7BLK0-F1
#
_entry.id   AF-A0A0S7BLK0-F1
#
_cell.length_a   1.000
_cell.length_b   1.000
_cell.length_c   1.000
_cell.angle_alpha   90.00
_cell.angle_beta   90.00
_cell.angle_gamma   90.00
#
_symmetry.space_group_name_H-M   'P 1'
#
loop_
_entity.id
_entity.type
_entity.pdbx_description
1 polymer ?
#
loop_
_entity_poly.entity_id
_entity_poly.type
_entity_poly.pdbx_seq_one_letter_code
_entity_poly.pdbx_strand_id
1 'polypeptide(L)'
;MTEFRIRQHPILPIPERDEIEFFWQGQKLSALRGETIASALFAHGIHVFGHHHRDHSPQGIFCANGQCSQCMVIANGKPLKACMELVEENMQIAPMEGLPDLPKVSQVPDMEAVQDIEVPVLIIGGGPSGLSAAIELGKRGVKVLLIDDKHRLGGKLVLQTHRFFGSTNAVYAGTRGIDIATRLEEDLREYPSVEIWTRSTCLAVFSDQKVGILKNGAEYVLVKPQVLLVASGAREKFLAFKGNTLPGVFGAGAFQTLVNRDLVKPAEKLFIIGGGNVGLIAGYHALQAGIGVVGLAEALPECGGYKVHKDKLTRMGVPIYTSHTVLSANGQDKVESVTIAQVDANFKPIPGTEQSFECDSVLVAVGLDPVNEFYLKAKDFGLTVYVAGDAEEIAEASAAIFSGKIRGVEIARSLGIATEEIPRSWYRTSEILKSRPGRTMSEDLPEVNAGVMPVIHCTQEIPCNPCSTLCPHGLIYVDTKDIRQIPSFLGNNYCCEACERCVAGCPGLAITLVDSRGNADMPIVSIPYEFTREEIHRSDVVTVLDTEGSALADLEVVSVHSIPNIDRTLVVQVQAPYEIASHIAGIRVQGPAITQPLDQYIPHIADDMIVCRCERVTAGEIRGLIHQGYRDMNEIKIVTRAGMGACGSKTCNAIIHRLFKEEGIANEEITESTKRPIFVEVTLGTFAGEKEQE
;
A
#
# COMPACT_ATOMS: atom_id res chain seq x y z
N MET A 1 -18.02 -10.96 21.86
CA MET A 1 -16.77 -10.27 21.47
C MET A 1 -16.89 -9.97 20.00
N THR A 2 -16.75 -8.71 19.61
CA THR A 2 -16.70 -8.32 18.20
C THR A 2 -15.46 -8.97 17.61
N GLU A 3 -15.64 -9.98 16.76
CA GLU A 3 -14.53 -10.65 16.11
C GLU A 3 -14.14 -9.82 14.88
N PHE A 4 -12.93 -9.28 14.85
CA PHE A 4 -12.43 -8.43 13.75
C PHE A 4 -11.98 -9.24 12.53
N ARG A 5 -12.16 -10.56 12.57
CA ARG A 5 -11.75 -11.46 11.51
C ARG A 5 -12.66 -11.34 10.29
N ILE A 6 -12.07 -11.21 9.11
CA ILE A 6 -12.79 -11.21 7.84
C ILE A 6 -13.12 -12.66 7.49
N ARG A 7 -14.38 -13.05 7.70
CA ARG A 7 -14.90 -14.40 7.39
C ARG A 7 -15.44 -14.52 5.96
N GLN A 8 -15.56 -13.40 5.25
CA GLN A 8 -16.00 -13.34 3.87
C GLN A 8 -15.36 -12.13 3.19
N HIS A 9 -14.91 -12.28 1.94
CA HIS A 9 -14.36 -11.20 1.15
C HIS A 9 -14.75 -11.39 -0.33
N PRO A 10 -15.13 -10.33 -1.07
CA PRO A 10 -15.58 -10.43 -2.47
C PRO A 10 -14.49 -10.87 -3.48
N ILE A 11 -13.22 -10.87 -3.08
CA ILE A 11 -12.07 -11.03 -3.99
C ILE A 11 -11.10 -12.08 -3.46
N LEU A 12 -10.81 -12.03 -2.16
CA LEU A 12 -9.84 -12.90 -1.52
C LEU A 12 -10.51 -14.19 -1.05
N PRO A 13 -9.92 -15.36 -1.33
CA PRO A 13 -10.36 -16.59 -0.70
C PRO A 13 -10.05 -16.54 0.80
N ILE A 14 -10.91 -17.16 1.61
CA ILE A 14 -10.66 -17.33 3.04
C ILE A 14 -9.96 -18.68 3.23
N PRO A 15 -8.67 -18.71 3.57
CA PRO A 15 -7.94 -19.96 3.71
C PRO A 15 -8.38 -20.70 4.97
N GLU A 16 -8.58 -22.01 4.88
CA GLU A 16 -8.67 -22.87 6.05
C GLU A 16 -7.28 -23.01 6.67
N ARG A 17 -7.16 -22.71 7.96
CA ARG A 17 -5.92 -22.85 8.73
C ARG A 17 -6.25 -23.42 10.10
N ASP A 18 -5.30 -24.17 10.65
CA ASP A 18 -5.42 -24.69 12.01
C ASP A 18 -5.47 -23.53 13.02
N GLU A 19 -6.37 -23.67 13.99
CA GLU A 19 -6.43 -22.79 15.14
C GLU A 19 -5.40 -23.26 16.19
N ILE A 20 -4.67 -22.31 16.77
CA ILE A 20 -3.69 -22.52 17.82
C ILE A 20 -4.03 -21.63 19.03
N GLU A 21 -3.71 -22.08 20.23
CA GLU A 21 -3.95 -21.30 21.45
C GLU A 21 -2.72 -20.46 21.81
N PHE A 22 -2.93 -19.24 22.31
CA PHE A 22 -1.90 -18.39 22.89
C PHE A 22 -2.47 -17.56 24.05
N PHE A 23 -1.62 -16.82 24.77
CA PHE A 23 -2.04 -16.06 25.95
C PHE A 23 -1.69 -14.59 25.83
N TRP A 24 -2.65 -13.71 26.05
CA TRP A 24 -2.43 -12.27 26.21
C TRP A 24 -2.74 -11.87 27.65
N GLN A 25 -1.74 -11.39 28.40
CA GLN A 25 -1.89 -11.06 29.82
C GLN A 25 -2.44 -12.23 30.66
N GLY A 26 -2.05 -13.46 30.32
CA GLY A 26 -2.55 -14.69 30.97
C GLY A 26 -3.98 -15.08 30.54
N GLN A 27 -4.68 -14.27 29.75
CA GLN A 27 -5.95 -14.65 29.16
C GLN A 27 -5.71 -15.50 27.91
N LYS A 28 -6.37 -16.66 27.85
CA LYS A 28 -6.32 -17.54 26.69
C LYS A 28 -7.07 -16.94 25.50
N LEU A 29 -6.40 -16.86 24.36
CA LEU A 29 -6.91 -16.42 23.07
C LEU A 29 -6.56 -17.46 22.00
N SER A 30 -7.15 -17.31 20.81
CA SER A 30 -6.84 -18.17 19.67
C SER A 30 -6.30 -17.37 18.47
N ALA A 31 -5.41 -18.00 17.71
CA ALA A 31 -4.87 -17.46 16.47
C ALA A 31 -4.94 -18.53 15.38
N LEU A 32 -4.83 -18.13 14.11
CA LEU A 32 -4.59 -19.09 13.04
C LEU A 32 -3.09 -19.30 12.86
N ARG A 33 -2.69 -20.54 12.57
CA ARG A 33 -1.29 -20.87 12.31
C ARG A 33 -0.72 -19.98 11.19
N GLY A 34 0.44 -19.38 11.46
CA GLY A 34 1.12 -18.46 10.53
C GLY A 34 0.63 -17.01 10.59
N GLU A 35 -0.21 -16.64 11.56
CA GLU A 35 -0.50 -15.24 11.86
C GLU A 35 0.63 -14.57 12.62
N THR A 36 0.76 -13.25 12.44
CA THR A 36 1.60 -12.45 13.32
C THR A 36 0.88 -12.16 14.63
N ILE A 37 1.64 -11.91 15.70
CA ILE A 37 1.08 -11.51 17.00
C ILE A 37 0.13 -10.31 16.83
N ALA A 38 0.54 -9.33 16.03
CA ALA A 38 -0.24 -8.13 15.77
C ALA A 38 -1.61 -8.44 15.13
N SER A 39 -1.65 -9.33 14.14
CA SER A 39 -2.88 -9.74 13.46
C SER A 39 -3.80 -10.51 14.42
N ALA A 40 -3.25 -11.42 15.22
CA ALA A 40 -4.02 -12.18 16.21
C ALA A 40 -4.61 -11.28 17.30
N LEU A 41 -3.84 -10.31 17.83
CA LEU A 41 -4.35 -9.34 18.79
C LEU A 41 -5.48 -8.48 18.19
N PHE A 42 -5.31 -8.00 16.96
CA PHE A 42 -6.36 -7.25 16.27
C PHE A 42 -7.61 -8.08 16.03
N ALA A 43 -7.50 -9.37 15.71
CA ALA A 43 -8.65 -10.26 15.54
C ALA A 43 -9.53 -10.33 16.80
N HIS A 44 -8.94 -10.16 17.98
CA HIS A 44 -9.61 -10.08 19.28
C HIS A 44 -9.93 -8.65 19.75
N GLY A 45 -9.79 -7.64 18.89
CA GLY A 45 -10.10 -6.24 19.21
C GLY A 45 -9.09 -5.56 20.13
N ILE A 46 -7.88 -6.11 20.25
CA ILE A 46 -6.79 -5.53 21.05
C ILE A 46 -5.95 -4.64 20.13
N HIS A 47 -6.01 -3.33 20.37
CA HIS A 47 -5.29 -2.33 19.56
C HIS A 47 -4.13 -1.65 20.30
N VAL A 48 -4.10 -1.77 21.62
CA VAL A 48 -3.05 -1.24 22.49
C VAL A 48 -2.12 -2.37 22.90
N PHE A 49 -0.87 -2.30 22.47
CA PHE A 49 0.16 -3.31 22.71
C PHE A 49 1.09 -2.94 23.87
N GLY A 50 0.93 -1.75 24.44
CA GLY A 50 1.74 -1.23 25.54
C GLY A 50 1.71 0.29 25.60
N HIS A 51 2.57 0.87 26.42
CA HIS A 51 2.65 2.31 26.62
C HIS A 51 4.08 2.82 26.48
N HIS A 52 4.21 4.01 25.90
CA HIS A 52 5.50 4.60 25.64
C HIS A 52 6.17 5.08 26.95
N HIS A 53 7.46 4.78 27.12
CA HIS A 53 8.14 4.97 28.40
C HIS A 53 8.35 6.42 28.87
N ARG A 54 8.22 7.42 27.98
CA ARG A 54 8.42 8.85 28.33
C ARG A 54 7.16 9.55 28.84
N ASP A 55 6.04 9.25 28.21
CA ASP A 55 4.78 9.98 28.34
C ASP A 55 3.60 9.06 28.68
N HIS A 56 3.84 7.75 28.79
CA HIS A 56 2.84 6.72 29.08
C HIS A 56 1.68 6.70 28.07
N SER A 57 1.87 7.27 26.88
CA SER A 57 0.83 7.26 25.86
C SER A 57 0.67 5.83 25.30
N PRO A 58 -0.53 5.42 24.89
CA PRO A 58 -0.79 4.11 24.33
C PRO A 58 -0.01 3.91 23.01
N GLN A 59 0.38 2.68 22.74
CA GLN A 59 1.08 2.26 21.52
C GLN A 59 0.40 1.04 20.89
N GLY A 60 0.55 0.89 19.58
CA GLY A 60 -0.07 -0.16 18.78
C GLY A 60 0.61 -0.29 17.42
N ILE A 61 -0.12 -0.78 16.42
CA ILE A 61 0.40 -0.85 15.05
C ILE A 61 0.57 0.55 14.44
N PHE A 62 1.62 0.71 13.63
CA PHE A 62 1.89 1.93 12.86
C PHE A 62 2.32 1.63 11.41
N CYS A 63 3.34 0.78 11.23
CA CYS A 63 3.90 0.46 9.89
C CYS A 63 3.60 -0.97 9.40
N ALA A 64 3.35 -1.91 10.32
CA ALA A 64 3.21 -3.35 10.09
C ALA A 64 4.23 -4.00 9.12
N ASN A 65 5.47 -3.49 9.10
CA ASN A 65 6.51 -3.94 8.18
C ASN A 65 7.89 -4.08 8.85
N GLY A 66 7.95 -4.02 10.19
CA GLY A 66 9.18 -4.13 10.96
C GLY A 66 10.08 -2.89 10.97
N GLN A 67 9.69 -1.77 10.35
CA GLN A 67 10.53 -0.57 10.26
C GLN A 67 10.43 0.37 11.46
N CYS A 68 9.31 0.33 12.18
CA CYS A 68 9.11 1.06 13.44
C CYS A 68 9.15 0.10 14.64
N SER A 69 9.12 0.67 15.85
CA SER A 69 9.11 -0.09 17.10
C SER A 69 7.92 0.31 18.00
N GLN A 70 6.82 0.79 17.39
CA GLN A 70 5.61 1.16 18.13
C GLN A 70 4.76 -0.06 18.54
N CYS A 71 4.84 -1.16 17.79
CA CYS A 71 4.07 -2.38 18.04
C CYS A 71 4.82 -3.41 18.90
N MET A 72 5.71 -2.97 19.78
CA MET A 72 6.49 -3.89 20.61
C MET A 72 5.59 -4.56 21.65
N VAL A 73 5.88 -5.82 21.94
CA VAL A 73 5.26 -6.64 23.00
C VAL A 73 6.36 -7.41 23.72
N ILE A 74 6.05 -7.94 24.91
CA ILE A 74 6.87 -8.96 25.54
C ILE A 74 6.27 -10.32 25.21
N ALA A 75 6.97 -11.13 24.42
CA ALA A 75 6.56 -12.49 24.08
C ALA A 75 7.58 -13.49 24.63
N ASN A 76 7.14 -14.44 25.45
CA ASN A 76 7.98 -15.41 26.16
C ASN A 76 9.18 -14.74 26.88
N GLY A 77 8.94 -13.58 27.49
CA GLY A 77 9.96 -12.80 28.21
C GLY A 77 10.92 -12.01 27.31
N LYS A 78 10.75 -12.03 25.98
CA LYS A 78 11.59 -11.30 25.02
C LYS A 78 10.83 -10.12 24.40
N PRO A 79 11.45 -8.94 24.25
CA PRO A 79 10.83 -7.82 23.55
C PRO A 79 10.85 -8.07 22.04
N LEU A 80 9.68 -8.24 21.43
CA LEU A 80 9.53 -8.56 19.99
C LEU A 80 8.58 -7.59 19.30
N LYS A 81 8.76 -7.44 17.98
CA LYS A 81 7.86 -6.66 17.13
C LYS A 81 6.64 -7.50 16.78
N ALA A 82 5.49 -7.18 17.35
CA ALA A 82 4.27 -7.95 17.12
C ALA A 82 3.89 -8.10 15.64
N CYS A 83 4.23 -7.13 14.79
CA CYS A 83 3.90 -7.17 13.36
C CYS A 83 4.81 -8.07 12.49
N MET A 84 5.90 -8.57 13.05
CA MET A 84 6.85 -9.44 12.35
C MET A 84 6.88 -10.84 12.94
N GLU A 85 6.62 -10.97 14.24
CA GLU A 85 6.67 -12.24 14.96
C GLU A 85 5.42 -13.07 14.73
N LEU A 86 5.58 -14.38 14.47
CA LEU A 86 4.47 -15.30 14.31
C LEU A 86 3.97 -15.81 15.66
N VAL A 87 2.67 -16.08 15.76
CA VAL A 87 2.09 -16.73 16.95
C VAL A 87 2.46 -18.21 16.95
N GLU A 88 2.89 -18.69 18.11
CA GLU A 88 3.15 -20.11 18.37
C GLU A 88 2.18 -20.65 19.44
N GLU A 89 2.02 -21.97 19.46
CA GLU A 89 1.17 -22.66 20.44
C GLU A 89 1.64 -22.36 21.88
N ASN A 90 0.71 -21.99 22.75
CA ASN A 90 0.94 -21.62 24.15
C ASN A 90 1.86 -20.42 24.38
N MET A 91 2.13 -19.61 23.36
CA MET A 91 2.96 -18.41 23.47
C MET A 91 2.39 -17.44 24.53
N GLN A 92 3.25 -16.95 25.43
CA GLN A 92 2.89 -16.02 26.50
C GLN A 92 3.22 -14.59 26.07
N ILE A 93 2.19 -13.76 25.87
CA ILE A 93 2.34 -12.41 25.37
C ILE A 93 1.80 -11.41 26.40
N ALA A 94 2.57 -10.35 26.64
CA ALA A 94 2.22 -9.25 27.54
C ALA A 94 2.47 -7.90 26.87
N PRO A 95 1.76 -6.84 27.30
CA PRO A 95 2.01 -5.51 26.80
C PRO A 95 3.42 -5.04 27.13
N MET A 96 3.97 -4.21 26.26
CA MET A 96 5.25 -3.55 26.46
C MET A 96 5.07 -2.31 27.34
N GLU A 97 5.34 -2.46 28.64
CA GLU A 97 5.26 -1.36 29.61
C GLU A 97 6.66 -0.82 29.92
N GLY A 98 6.91 0.45 29.57
CA GLY A 98 8.20 1.09 29.82
C GLY A 98 9.33 0.54 28.95
N LEU A 99 10.51 0.35 29.55
CA LEU A 99 11.66 -0.26 28.88
C LEU A 99 11.78 -1.74 29.30
N PRO A 100 12.21 -2.63 28.40
CA PRO A 100 12.25 -4.05 28.71
C PRO A 100 13.47 -4.36 29.56
N ASP A 101 13.31 -5.26 30.52
CA ASP A 101 14.45 -5.84 31.21
C ASP A 101 15.18 -6.83 30.29
N LEU A 102 16.51 -6.81 30.34
CA LEU A 102 17.29 -7.82 29.65
C LEU A 102 17.13 -9.17 30.36
N PRO A 103 16.97 -10.28 29.62
CA PRO A 103 16.91 -11.60 30.22
C PRO A 103 18.22 -11.89 31.00
N LYS A 104 18.09 -12.54 32.16
CA LYS A 104 19.26 -12.95 32.95
C LYS A 104 19.99 -14.07 32.22
N VAL A 105 21.28 -13.89 31.99
CA VAL A 105 22.15 -14.89 31.35
C VAL A 105 22.80 -15.76 32.44
N SER A 106 22.56 -17.06 32.40
CA SER A 106 23.12 -18.03 33.37
C SER A 106 24.43 -18.68 32.90
N GLN A 107 24.67 -18.72 31.58
CA GLN A 107 25.86 -19.31 30.97
C GLN A 107 26.28 -18.55 29.71
N VAL A 108 27.57 -18.62 29.37
CA VAL A 108 28.06 -18.07 28.09
C VAL A 108 27.53 -18.97 26.97
N PRO A 109 26.87 -18.41 25.95
CA PRO A 109 26.33 -19.22 24.86
C PRO A 109 27.43 -19.77 23.96
N ASP A 110 27.15 -20.93 23.36
CA ASP A 110 28.01 -21.50 22.33
C ASP A 110 27.88 -20.69 21.04
N MET A 111 29.02 -20.32 20.46
CA MET A 111 29.13 -19.47 19.28
C MET A 111 29.72 -20.26 18.11
N GLU A 112 29.27 -19.97 16.90
CA GLU A 112 29.82 -20.52 15.67
C GLU A 112 30.32 -19.46 14.69
N ALA A 113 31.19 -19.87 13.77
CA ALA A 113 31.72 -18.96 12.77
C ALA A 113 30.61 -18.54 11.80
N VAL A 114 30.49 -17.24 11.57
CA VAL A 114 29.55 -16.66 10.61
C VAL A 114 29.82 -17.22 9.22
N GLN A 115 28.75 -17.68 8.55
CA GLN A 115 28.85 -18.19 7.19
C GLN A 115 29.24 -17.06 6.23
N ASP A 116 30.22 -17.32 5.36
CA ASP A 116 30.72 -16.37 4.36
C ASP A 116 30.65 -17.03 2.97
N ILE A 117 29.83 -16.49 2.07
CA ILE A 117 29.61 -17.04 0.73
C ILE A 117 29.81 -16.00 -0.37
N GLU A 118 30.26 -16.44 -1.54
CA GLU A 118 30.35 -15.60 -2.74
C GLU A 118 29.27 -15.99 -3.76
N VAL A 119 28.64 -15.00 -4.39
CA VAL A 119 27.60 -15.22 -5.41
C VAL A 119 27.82 -14.33 -6.63
N PRO A 120 27.46 -14.75 -7.85
CA PRO A 120 27.58 -13.87 -9.01
C PRO A 120 26.63 -12.66 -8.92
N VAL A 121 25.36 -12.91 -8.59
CA VAL A 121 24.37 -11.84 -8.42
C VAL A 121 23.62 -12.02 -7.12
N LEU A 122 23.51 -10.94 -6.34
CA LEU A 122 22.60 -10.83 -5.20
C LEU A 122 21.48 -9.83 -5.56
N ILE A 123 20.23 -10.23 -5.37
CA ILE A 123 19.06 -9.35 -5.53
C ILE A 123 18.42 -9.15 -4.14
N ILE A 124 18.32 -7.89 -3.70
CA ILE A 124 17.61 -7.51 -2.48
C ILE A 124 16.19 -7.11 -2.85
N GLY A 125 15.20 -7.92 -2.48
CA GLY A 125 13.77 -7.66 -2.65
C GLY A 125 13.13 -8.57 -3.70
N GLY A 126 12.14 -9.35 -3.27
CA GLY A 126 11.32 -10.25 -4.08
C GLY A 126 10.02 -9.62 -4.58
N GLY A 127 10.00 -8.30 -4.78
CA GLY A 127 8.90 -7.57 -5.41
C GLY A 127 8.87 -7.71 -6.93
N PRO A 128 7.93 -7.05 -7.64
CA PRO A 128 7.78 -7.17 -9.09
C PRO A 128 9.06 -6.89 -9.88
N SER A 129 9.85 -5.89 -9.48
CA SER A 129 11.13 -5.56 -10.13
C SER A 129 12.19 -6.63 -9.88
N GLY A 130 12.33 -7.09 -8.63
CA GLY A 130 13.29 -8.15 -8.27
C GLY A 130 12.98 -9.49 -8.93
N LEU A 131 11.71 -9.91 -8.90
CA LEU A 131 11.26 -11.13 -9.60
C LEU A 131 11.51 -11.05 -11.10
N SER A 132 11.15 -9.92 -11.72
CA SER A 132 11.34 -9.74 -13.17
C SER A 132 12.82 -9.74 -13.57
N ALA A 133 13.69 -9.13 -12.76
CA ALA A 133 15.14 -9.17 -13.00
C ALA A 133 15.70 -10.59 -12.83
N ALA A 134 15.28 -11.29 -11.78
CA ALA A 134 15.69 -12.67 -11.50
C ALA A 134 15.24 -13.63 -12.61
N ILE A 135 14.03 -13.48 -13.16
CA ILE A 135 13.53 -14.24 -14.32
C ILE A 135 14.43 -14.02 -15.54
N GLU A 136 14.75 -12.77 -15.88
CA GLU A 136 15.61 -12.47 -17.04
C GLU A 136 17.04 -13.01 -16.88
N LEU A 137 17.57 -13.00 -15.66
CA LEU A 137 18.86 -13.62 -15.34
C LEU A 137 18.78 -15.17 -15.39
N GLY A 138 17.71 -15.75 -14.85
CA GLY A 138 17.45 -17.19 -14.82
C GLY A 138 17.31 -17.79 -16.22
N LYS A 139 16.61 -17.11 -17.13
CA LYS A 139 16.53 -17.48 -18.57
C LYS A 139 17.90 -17.65 -19.24
N ARG A 140 18.92 -16.99 -18.70
CA ARG A 140 20.30 -16.98 -19.22
C ARG A 140 21.24 -17.85 -18.39
N GLY A 141 20.70 -18.64 -17.45
CA GLY A 141 21.47 -19.54 -16.59
C GLY A 141 22.38 -18.83 -15.58
N VAL A 142 22.16 -17.54 -15.31
CA VAL A 142 22.94 -16.80 -14.31
C VAL A 142 22.59 -17.33 -12.93
N LYS A 143 23.62 -17.62 -12.12
CA LYS A 143 23.42 -17.95 -10.71
C LYS A 143 23.07 -16.68 -9.94
N VAL A 144 21.89 -16.69 -9.34
CA VAL A 144 21.33 -15.55 -8.62
C VAL A 144 20.94 -16.01 -7.23
N LEU A 145 21.28 -15.23 -6.20
CA LEU A 145 20.66 -15.31 -4.90
C LEU A 145 19.65 -14.16 -4.77
N LEU A 146 18.37 -14.47 -4.66
CA LEU A 146 17.31 -13.51 -4.39
C LEU A 146 16.90 -13.63 -2.92
N ILE A 147 16.90 -12.51 -2.21
CA ILE A 147 16.44 -12.45 -0.81
C ILE A 147 15.21 -11.56 -0.67
N ASP A 148 14.29 -11.95 0.21
CA ASP A 148 13.15 -11.14 0.59
C ASP A 148 12.86 -11.28 2.09
N ASP A 149 12.51 -10.18 2.75
CA ASP A 149 12.29 -10.15 4.19
C ASP A 149 10.91 -10.69 4.60
N LYS A 150 10.03 -11.01 3.64
CA LYS A 150 8.72 -11.62 3.88
C LYS A 150 8.74 -13.11 3.59
N HIS A 151 7.72 -13.82 4.09
CA HIS A 151 7.55 -15.26 3.92
C HIS A 151 7.06 -15.67 2.53
N ARG A 152 6.58 -14.71 1.72
CA ARG A 152 6.04 -14.91 0.37
C ARG A 152 6.57 -13.83 -0.56
N LEU A 153 6.88 -14.23 -1.80
CA LEU A 153 7.33 -13.32 -2.86
C LEU A 153 6.16 -12.49 -3.43
N GLY A 154 6.50 -11.49 -4.24
CA GLY A 154 5.56 -10.57 -4.88
C GLY A 154 5.57 -9.17 -4.30
N GLY A 155 6.23 -8.95 -3.16
CA GLY A 155 6.32 -7.64 -2.51
C GLY A 155 4.95 -7.05 -2.23
N LYS A 156 4.70 -5.80 -2.65
CA LYS A 156 3.42 -5.13 -2.41
C LYS A 156 2.26 -5.63 -3.28
N LEU A 157 2.53 -6.38 -4.35
CA LEU A 157 1.47 -6.94 -5.21
C LEU A 157 0.54 -7.89 -4.45
N VAL A 158 1.07 -8.63 -3.46
CA VAL A 158 0.28 -9.57 -2.65
C VAL A 158 -0.77 -8.89 -1.77
N LEU A 159 -0.74 -7.56 -1.68
CA LEU A 159 -1.68 -6.75 -0.91
C LEU A 159 -2.73 -6.06 -1.78
N GLN A 160 -2.71 -6.25 -3.11
CA GLN A 160 -3.55 -5.51 -4.05
C GLN A 160 -4.66 -6.38 -4.61
N THR A 161 -5.89 -6.15 -4.14
CA THR A 161 -7.10 -6.84 -4.64
C THR A 161 -7.65 -6.16 -5.90
N HIS A 162 -7.30 -4.91 -6.17
CA HIS A 162 -7.69 -4.22 -7.41
C HIS A 162 -6.93 -4.73 -8.65
N ARG A 163 -7.51 -4.51 -9.84
CA ARG A 163 -6.86 -4.79 -11.13
C ARG A 163 -5.90 -3.69 -11.52
N PHE A 164 -4.74 -4.07 -12.06
CA PHE A 164 -3.70 -3.12 -12.46
C PHE A 164 -3.98 -2.46 -13.82
N PHE A 165 -3.54 -1.21 -13.93
CA PHE A 165 -3.46 -0.46 -15.19
C PHE A 165 -2.19 -0.84 -15.96
N GLY A 166 -2.19 -0.54 -17.25
CA GLY A 166 -1.08 -0.79 -18.14
C GLY A 166 -1.50 -1.49 -19.42
N SER A 167 -0.53 -2.11 -20.07
CA SER A 167 -0.75 -2.93 -21.26
C SER A 167 -1.04 -4.39 -20.86
N THR A 168 -2.18 -4.92 -21.29
CA THR A 168 -2.56 -6.32 -21.03
C THR A 168 -1.49 -7.30 -21.53
N ASN A 169 -0.92 -7.03 -22.71
CA ASN A 169 0.08 -7.91 -23.32
C ASN A 169 1.47 -7.80 -22.68
N ALA A 170 1.79 -6.66 -22.07
CA ALA A 170 3.15 -6.37 -21.62
C ALA A 170 3.35 -6.65 -20.11
N VAL A 171 2.32 -6.38 -19.31
CA VAL A 171 2.35 -6.37 -17.83
C VAL A 171 1.09 -6.97 -17.21
N TYR A 172 0.34 -7.77 -17.98
CA TYR A 172 -0.86 -8.45 -17.48
C TYR A 172 -1.95 -7.49 -16.96
N ALA A 173 -2.00 -6.25 -17.47
CA ALA A 173 -3.02 -5.28 -17.05
C ALA A 173 -4.45 -5.82 -17.23
N GLY A 174 -5.33 -5.50 -16.29
CA GLY A 174 -6.62 -6.17 -16.11
C GLY A 174 -6.57 -7.38 -15.15
N THR A 175 -5.38 -7.80 -14.73
CA THR A 175 -5.18 -8.82 -13.69
C THR A 175 -5.00 -8.16 -12.32
N ARG A 176 -5.37 -8.84 -11.23
CA ARG A 176 -5.18 -8.34 -9.87
C ARG A 176 -3.74 -8.53 -9.42
N GLY A 177 -3.26 -7.68 -8.52
CA GLY A 177 -1.88 -7.76 -8.05
C GLY A 177 -1.50 -9.09 -7.43
N ILE A 178 -2.40 -9.63 -6.60
CA ILE A 178 -2.24 -10.95 -5.97
C ILE A 178 -2.02 -12.07 -7.00
N ASP A 179 -2.69 -12.00 -8.14
CA ASP A 179 -2.60 -13.02 -9.19
C ASP A 179 -1.33 -12.80 -10.04
N ILE A 180 -0.93 -11.54 -10.28
CA ILE A 180 0.36 -11.19 -10.91
C ILE A 180 1.53 -11.67 -10.06
N ALA A 181 1.46 -11.50 -8.74
CA ALA A 181 2.49 -11.95 -7.80
C ALA A 181 2.69 -13.46 -7.88
N THR A 182 1.61 -14.24 -7.82
CA THR A 182 1.64 -15.69 -7.96
C THR A 182 2.26 -16.12 -9.28
N ARG A 183 1.83 -15.49 -10.39
CA ARG A 183 2.38 -15.80 -11.72
C ARG A 183 3.88 -15.53 -11.82
N LEU A 184 4.35 -14.37 -11.34
CA LEU A 184 5.78 -14.04 -11.38
C LEU A 184 6.62 -14.98 -10.49
N GLU A 185 6.05 -15.41 -9.36
CA GLU A 185 6.70 -16.41 -8.50
C GLU A 185 6.78 -17.78 -9.18
N GLU A 186 5.70 -18.24 -9.81
CA GLU A 186 5.67 -19.49 -10.59
C GLU A 186 6.67 -19.45 -11.75
N ASP A 187 6.66 -18.37 -12.55
CA ASP A 187 7.60 -18.15 -13.65
C ASP A 187 9.06 -18.20 -13.15
N LEU A 188 9.35 -17.59 -11.99
CA LEU A 188 10.71 -17.58 -11.43
C LEU A 188 11.19 -18.98 -11.01
N ARG A 189 10.28 -19.78 -10.43
CA ARG A 189 10.60 -21.12 -9.91
C ARG A 189 10.95 -22.13 -11.00
N GLU A 190 10.68 -21.82 -12.27
CA GLU A 190 11.14 -22.62 -13.41
C GLU A 190 12.68 -22.57 -13.61
N TYR A 191 13.37 -21.60 -13.00
CA TYR A 191 14.80 -21.39 -13.18
C TYR A 191 15.62 -21.85 -11.96
N PRO A 192 16.21 -23.08 -11.97
CA PRO A 192 16.98 -23.61 -10.85
C PRO A 192 18.30 -22.86 -10.60
N SER A 193 18.70 -21.95 -11.49
CA SER A 193 19.85 -21.08 -11.26
C SER A 193 19.56 -19.93 -10.30
N VAL A 194 18.29 -19.72 -9.92
CA VAL A 194 17.90 -18.72 -8.93
C VAL A 194 17.61 -19.40 -7.60
N GLU A 195 18.48 -19.14 -6.62
CA GLU A 195 18.25 -19.49 -5.23
C GLU A 195 17.42 -18.40 -4.54
N ILE A 196 16.45 -18.80 -3.72
CA ILE A 196 15.48 -17.89 -3.09
C ILE A 196 15.55 -18.06 -1.58
N TRP A 197 15.90 -17.00 -0.87
CA TRP A 197 15.79 -16.93 0.59
C TRP A 197 14.66 -15.98 0.97
N THR A 198 13.53 -16.56 1.41
CA THR A 198 12.45 -15.79 2.05
C THR A 198 12.76 -15.58 3.53
N ARG A 199 12.01 -14.71 4.22
CA ARG A 199 12.23 -14.35 5.64
C ARG A 199 13.69 -13.95 5.91
N SER A 200 14.33 -13.35 4.91
CA SER A 200 15.76 -13.07 4.91
C SER A 200 16.01 -11.60 4.68
N THR A 201 16.47 -10.91 5.72
CA THR A 201 16.55 -9.45 5.75
C THR A 201 17.96 -8.96 5.48
N CYS A 202 18.13 -8.07 4.49
CA CYS A 202 19.39 -7.36 4.31
C CYS A 202 19.60 -6.35 5.44
N LEU A 203 20.74 -6.45 6.14
CA LEU A 203 21.06 -5.61 7.29
C LEU A 203 21.99 -4.45 6.93
N ALA A 204 22.98 -4.71 6.08
CA ALA A 204 24.08 -3.80 5.81
C ALA A 204 24.79 -4.13 4.51
N VAL A 205 25.43 -3.11 3.90
CA VAL A 205 26.50 -3.26 2.90
C VAL A 205 27.77 -2.72 3.55
N PHE A 206 28.85 -3.51 3.53
CA PHE A 206 30.12 -3.20 4.19
C PHE A 206 31.18 -2.73 3.19
N SER A 207 32.23 -2.08 3.70
CA SER A 207 33.31 -1.49 2.88
C SER A 207 34.20 -2.52 2.19
N ASP A 208 34.21 -3.77 2.65
CA ASP A 208 34.84 -4.91 2.00
C ASP A 208 33.94 -5.56 0.94
N GLN A 209 32.87 -4.87 0.55
CA GLN A 209 31.90 -5.26 -0.49
C GLN A 209 31.05 -6.48 -0.13
N LYS A 210 30.98 -6.83 1.16
CA LYS A 210 30.05 -7.86 1.66
C LYS A 210 28.70 -7.26 2.04
N VAL A 211 27.67 -8.07 1.96
CA VAL A 211 26.30 -7.77 2.36
C VAL A 211 25.93 -8.68 3.52
N GLY A 212 25.56 -8.09 4.65
CA GLY A 212 25.11 -8.84 5.82
C GLY A 212 23.62 -9.16 5.72
N ILE A 213 23.26 -10.44 5.84
CA ILE A 213 21.89 -10.93 5.69
C ILE A 213 21.50 -11.71 6.95
N LEU A 214 20.34 -11.39 7.52
CA LEU A 214 19.68 -12.20 8.54
C LEU A 214 18.78 -13.21 7.83
N LYS A 215 19.30 -14.42 7.58
CA LYS A 215 18.62 -15.50 6.87
C LYS A 215 17.63 -16.20 7.79
N ASN A 216 16.42 -16.43 7.30
CA ASN A 216 15.30 -17.02 8.04
C ASN A 216 14.99 -16.33 9.39
N GLY A 217 15.37 -15.07 9.56
CA GLY A 217 15.18 -14.33 10.82
C GLY A 217 16.13 -14.71 11.96
N ALA A 218 17.04 -15.68 11.77
CA ALA A 218 17.83 -16.25 12.86
C ALA A 218 19.33 -16.38 12.55
N GLU A 219 19.70 -16.72 11.32
CA GLU A 219 21.09 -17.02 10.92
C GLU A 219 21.75 -15.79 10.30
N TYR A 220 22.89 -15.35 10.81
CA TYR A 220 23.65 -14.28 10.18
C TYR A 220 24.60 -14.83 9.11
N VAL A 221 24.47 -14.34 7.88
CA VAL A 221 25.28 -14.74 6.73
C VAL A 221 25.91 -13.51 6.07
N LEU A 222 27.20 -13.59 5.76
CA LEU A 222 27.90 -12.62 4.92
C LEU A 222 27.91 -13.11 3.48
N VAL A 223 27.41 -12.28 2.56
CA VAL A 223 27.35 -12.57 1.14
C VAL A 223 28.17 -11.56 0.38
N LYS A 224 29.13 -12.02 -0.41
CA LYS A 224 29.94 -11.18 -1.31
C LYS A 224 29.47 -11.36 -2.77
N PRO A 225 28.67 -10.43 -3.31
CA PRO A 225 28.23 -10.50 -4.69
C PRO A 225 29.28 -9.92 -5.67
N GLN A 226 29.33 -10.44 -6.90
CA GLN A 226 30.00 -9.72 -8.00
C GLN A 226 29.17 -8.52 -8.47
N VAL A 227 27.85 -8.69 -8.52
CA VAL A 227 26.88 -7.63 -8.82
C VAL A 227 25.73 -7.65 -7.81
N LEU A 228 25.39 -6.47 -7.29
CA LEU A 228 24.22 -6.27 -6.42
C LEU A 228 23.08 -5.58 -7.18
N LEU A 229 21.86 -6.08 -7.06
CA LEU A 229 20.64 -5.38 -7.48
C LEU A 229 19.80 -5.03 -6.25
N VAL A 230 19.50 -3.75 -6.08
CA VAL A 230 18.62 -3.25 -5.03
C VAL A 230 17.22 -3.02 -5.59
N ALA A 231 16.29 -3.88 -5.19
CA ALA A 231 14.87 -3.86 -5.56
C ALA A 231 13.98 -3.82 -4.30
N SER A 232 14.45 -3.16 -3.23
CA SER A 232 13.82 -3.09 -1.91
C SER A 232 12.57 -2.22 -1.81
N GLY A 233 12.10 -1.67 -2.94
CA GLY A 233 10.88 -0.88 -3.02
C GLY A 233 10.97 0.45 -2.27
N ALA A 234 9.85 0.88 -1.69
CA ALA A 234 9.72 2.14 -0.96
C ALA A 234 8.97 1.96 0.36
N ARG A 235 9.11 2.95 1.24
CA ARG A 235 8.38 3.06 2.51
C ARG A 235 7.44 4.27 2.47
N GLU A 236 6.48 4.28 3.37
CA GLU A 236 5.48 5.34 3.44
C GLU A 236 6.04 6.61 4.07
N LYS A 237 5.63 7.74 3.52
CA LYS A 237 5.77 9.04 4.17
C LYS A 237 4.69 9.19 5.22
N PHE A 238 5.07 9.77 6.34
CA PHE A 238 4.14 10.08 7.42
C PHE A 238 4.04 11.58 7.64
N LEU A 239 2.88 11.98 8.14
CA LEU A 239 2.57 13.37 8.46
C LEU A 239 2.68 13.60 9.97
N ALA A 240 3.24 14.73 10.36
CA ALA A 240 3.15 15.23 11.73
C ALA A 240 1.84 16.01 11.90
N PHE A 241 1.05 15.63 12.89
CA PHE A 241 -0.18 16.29 13.29
C PHE A 241 -0.50 15.88 14.74
N LYS A 242 -1.40 16.59 15.41
CA LYS A 242 -1.74 16.30 16.80
C LYS A 242 -2.41 14.92 16.91
N GLY A 243 -1.99 14.11 17.88
CA GLY A 243 -2.52 12.74 18.03
C GLY A 243 -2.05 11.75 16.98
N ASN A 244 -1.04 12.09 16.16
CA ASN A 244 -0.52 11.17 15.14
C ASN A 244 0.07 9.87 15.72
N THR A 245 0.35 9.79 17.02
CA THR A 245 0.83 8.58 17.72
C THR A 245 -0.26 7.68 18.26
N LEU A 246 -1.54 8.10 18.23
CA LEU A 246 -2.64 7.31 18.75
C LEU A 246 -2.75 5.96 18.01
N PRO A 247 -2.99 4.85 18.73
CA PRO A 247 -3.47 3.61 18.11
C PRO A 247 -4.70 3.88 17.25
N GLY A 248 -4.69 3.37 16.01
CA GLY A 248 -5.65 3.73 14.96
C GLY A 248 -5.07 4.67 13.90
N VAL A 249 -3.92 5.32 14.15
CA VAL A 249 -3.18 6.05 13.11
C VAL A 249 -2.09 5.17 12.51
N PHE A 250 -2.23 4.78 11.24
CA PHE A 250 -1.24 3.94 10.55
C PHE A 250 -1.19 4.20 9.04
N GLY A 251 -0.16 3.67 8.38
CA GLY A 251 0.01 3.78 6.93
C GLY A 251 -0.91 2.86 6.13
N ALA A 252 -1.09 3.16 4.85
CA ALA A 252 -1.81 2.31 3.90
C ALA A 252 -1.22 0.90 3.79
N GLY A 253 0.10 0.76 3.87
CA GLY A 253 0.79 -0.52 3.85
C GLY A 253 0.45 -1.38 5.06
N ALA A 254 0.32 -0.78 6.24
CA ALA A 254 -0.11 -1.47 7.45
C ALA A 254 -1.57 -1.91 7.36
N PHE A 255 -2.44 -1.00 6.92
CA PHE A 255 -3.85 -1.28 6.67
C PHE A 255 -4.03 -2.45 5.71
N GLN A 256 -3.41 -2.37 4.52
CA GLN A 256 -3.51 -3.39 3.47
C GLN A 256 -2.92 -4.74 3.91
N THR A 257 -1.91 -4.73 4.78
CA THR A 257 -1.35 -5.95 5.36
C THR A 257 -2.38 -6.68 6.22
N LEU A 258 -3.01 -5.97 7.16
CA LEU A 258 -4.02 -6.57 8.03
C LEU A 258 -5.25 -7.02 7.24
N VAL A 259 -5.79 -6.14 6.38
CA VAL A 259 -7.06 -6.39 5.70
C VAL A 259 -6.94 -7.43 4.57
N ASN A 260 -5.88 -7.37 3.74
CA ASN A 260 -5.78 -8.19 2.54
C ASN A 260 -4.88 -9.42 2.70
N ARG A 261 -3.81 -9.34 3.50
CA ARG A 261 -2.92 -10.50 3.73
C ARG A 261 -3.41 -11.34 4.90
N ASP A 262 -3.76 -10.68 6.01
CA ASP A 262 -4.09 -11.37 7.26
C ASP A 262 -5.60 -11.61 7.42
N LEU A 263 -6.44 -10.97 6.60
CA LEU A 263 -7.90 -11.05 6.66
C LEU A 263 -8.44 -10.64 8.04
N VAL A 264 -7.93 -9.53 8.57
CA VAL A 264 -8.34 -8.91 9.84
C VAL A 264 -8.69 -7.45 9.60
N LYS A 265 -9.85 -7.01 10.06
CA LYS A 265 -10.28 -5.61 10.00
C LYS A 265 -9.46 -4.79 10.99
N PRO A 266 -8.67 -3.80 10.53
CA PRO A 266 -7.96 -2.92 11.45
C PRO A 266 -8.81 -1.77 12.01
N ALA A 267 -10.01 -1.58 11.45
CA ALA A 267 -10.92 -0.47 11.71
C ALA A 267 -12.36 -0.85 11.37
N GLU A 268 -13.33 -0.17 11.97
CA GLU A 268 -14.73 -0.17 11.56
C GLU A 268 -15.08 1.07 10.71
N LYS A 269 -14.49 2.23 11.04
CA LYS A 269 -14.68 3.53 10.36
C LYS A 269 -13.32 4.19 10.07
N LEU A 270 -12.95 4.21 8.80
CA LEU A 270 -11.66 4.70 8.32
C LEU A 270 -11.78 6.11 7.74
N PHE A 271 -10.91 7.03 8.18
CA PHE A 271 -10.66 8.30 7.48
C PHE A 271 -9.30 8.28 6.79
N ILE A 272 -9.20 8.80 5.57
CA ILE A 272 -7.99 8.71 4.75
C ILE A 272 -7.37 10.09 4.54
N ILE A 273 -6.06 10.21 4.72
CA ILE A 273 -5.27 11.41 4.43
C ILE A 273 -4.35 11.13 3.24
N GLY A 274 -4.58 11.82 2.13
CA GLY A 274 -3.83 11.71 0.88
C GLY A 274 -4.68 11.13 -0.27
N GLY A 275 -4.81 11.89 -1.35
CA GLY A 275 -5.55 11.55 -2.57
C GLY A 275 -4.70 10.98 -3.71
N GLY A 276 -3.54 10.39 -3.39
CA GLY A 276 -2.76 9.60 -4.34
C GLY A 276 -3.36 8.21 -4.58
N ASN A 277 -2.86 7.46 -5.58
CA ASN A 277 -3.34 6.10 -5.89
C ASN A 277 -3.38 5.19 -4.64
N VAL A 278 -2.36 5.28 -3.79
CA VAL A 278 -2.28 4.49 -2.54
C VAL A 278 -3.48 4.74 -1.62
N GLY A 279 -3.84 6.00 -1.36
CA GLY A 279 -4.96 6.36 -0.49
C GLY A 279 -6.31 5.99 -1.09
N LEU A 280 -6.49 6.27 -2.39
CA LEU A 280 -7.71 5.94 -3.13
C LEU A 280 -7.96 4.42 -3.18
N ILE A 281 -6.93 3.64 -3.46
CA ILE A 281 -7.02 2.17 -3.50
C ILE A 281 -7.22 1.60 -2.09
N ALA A 282 -6.59 2.17 -1.06
CA ALA A 282 -6.79 1.73 0.31
C ALA A 282 -8.24 1.93 0.77
N GLY A 283 -8.86 3.07 0.42
CA GLY A 283 -10.30 3.27 0.65
C GLY A 283 -11.15 2.23 -0.07
N TYR A 284 -10.76 1.85 -1.28
CA TYR A 284 -11.50 0.84 -2.03
C TYR A 284 -11.38 -0.55 -1.38
N HIS A 285 -10.18 -0.92 -0.92
CA HIS A 285 -9.99 -2.15 -0.15
C HIS A 285 -10.76 -2.15 1.18
N ALA A 286 -10.88 -0.98 1.83
CA ALA A 286 -11.69 -0.84 3.05
C ALA A 286 -13.16 -1.17 2.79
N LEU A 287 -13.75 -0.60 1.75
CA LEU A 287 -15.13 -0.91 1.36
C LEU A 287 -15.29 -2.40 1.02
N GLN A 288 -14.34 -3.01 0.28
CA GLN A 288 -14.37 -4.44 -0.03
C GLN A 288 -14.33 -5.34 1.21
N ALA A 289 -13.71 -4.87 2.29
CA ALA A 289 -13.68 -5.57 3.57
C ALA A 289 -14.86 -5.24 4.49
N GLY A 290 -15.85 -4.46 4.00
CA GLY A 290 -16.98 -3.99 4.80
C GLY A 290 -16.55 -3.07 5.95
N ILE A 291 -15.58 -2.19 5.69
CA ILE A 291 -15.14 -1.10 6.59
C ILE A 291 -15.71 0.19 6.01
N GLY A 292 -16.37 0.99 6.85
CA GLY A 292 -16.91 2.29 6.42
C GLY A 292 -15.79 3.29 6.14
N VAL A 293 -15.84 3.97 4.99
CA VAL A 293 -14.87 5.02 4.66
C VAL A 293 -15.54 6.38 4.86
N VAL A 294 -15.19 7.01 5.97
CA VAL A 294 -15.80 8.26 6.45
C VAL A 294 -15.53 9.42 5.49
N GLY A 295 -14.33 9.47 4.94
CA GLY A 295 -13.93 10.45 3.95
C GLY A 295 -12.44 10.38 3.62
N LEU A 296 -12.04 11.17 2.63
CA LEU A 296 -10.65 11.35 2.22
C LEU A 296 -10.31 12.84 2.14
N ALA A 297 -9.18 13.26 2.70
CA ALA A 297 -8.67 14.62 2.55
C ALA A 297 -7.40 14.65 1.67
N GLU A 298 -7.38 15.54 0.69
CA GLU A 298 -6.24 15.84 -0.18
C GLU A 298 -5.88 17.32 -0.04
N ALA A 299 -4.61 17.61 0.20
CA ALA A 299 -4.13 18.97 0.41
C ALA A 299 -4.07 19.77 -0.91
N LEU A 300 -3.89 19.09 -2.03
CA LEU A 300 -3.94 19.68 -3.36
C LEU A 300 -5.39 19.99 -3.79
N PRO A 301 -5.59 20.95 -4.73
CA PRO A 301 -6.92 21.23 -5.30
C PRO A 301 -7.55 20.04 -6.02
N GLU A 302 -6.74 19.09 -6.47
CA GLU A 302 -7.16 17.86 -7.14
C GLU A 302 -6.38 16.66 -6.57
N CYS A 303 -6.98 15.48 -6.62
CA CYS A 303 -6.31 14.21 -6.28
C CYS A 303 -5.12 13.96 -7.21
N GLY A 304 -3.96 13.61 -6.63
CA GLY A 304 -2.78 13.24 -7.42
C GLY A 304 -2.85 11.84 -8.05
N GLY A 305 -3.77 10.98 -7.58
CA GLY A 305 -4.04 9.67 -8.17
C GLY A 305 -4.91 9.75 -9.43
N TYR A 306 -5.07 8.62 -10.12
CA TYR A 306 -5.89 8.54 -11.33
C TYR A 306 -7.35 8.90 -11.03
N LYS A 307 -7.98 9.71 -11.89
CA LYS A 307 -9.38 10.14 -11.76
C LYS A 307 -10.31 8.93 -11.63
N VAL A 308 -10.08 7.86 -12.40
CA VAL A 308 -10.86 6.62 -12.31
C VAL A 308 -10.81 5.94 -10.94
N HIS A 309 -9.76 6.15 -10.13
CA HIS A 309 -9.72 5.69 -8.74
C HIS A 309 -10.50 6.61 -7.80
N LYS A 310 -10.38 7.92 -8.01
CA LYS A 310 -11.18 8.94 -7.32
C LYS A 310 -12.67 8.67 -7.54
N ASP A 311 -13.10 8.67 -8.79
CA ASP A 311 -14.49 8.46 -9.21
C ASP A 311 -15.03 7.13 -8.70
N LYS A 312 -14.18 6.09 -8.67
CA LYS A 312 -14.55 4.79 -8.08
C LYS A 312 -14.99 4.91 -6.63
N LEU A 313 -14.27 5.64 -5.79
CA LEU A 313 -14.66 5.88 -4.40
C LEU A 313 -15.88 6.79 -4.30
N THR A 314 -15.89 7.87 -5.08
CA THR A 314 -16.96 8.87 -5.03
C THR A 314 -18.32 8.24 -5.35
N ARG A 315 -18.40 7.44 -6.42
CA ARG A 315 -19.63 6.70 -6.78
C ARG A 315 -19.93 5.48 -5.88
N MET A 316 -19.12 5.23 -4.87
CA MET A 316 -19.41 4.26 -3.80
C MET A 316 -19.95 4.98 -2.55
N GLY A 317 -20.01 6.32 -2.58
CA GLY A 317 -20.50 7.16 -1.50
C GLY A 317 -19.42 7.66 -0.55
N VAL A 318 -18.16 7.73 -0.98
CA VAL A 318 -17.06 8.28 -0.17
C VAL A 318 -16.85 9.76 -0.53
N PRO A 319 -16.98 10.70 0.42
CA PRO A 319 -16.67 12.10 0.16
C PRO A 319 -15.16 12.33 0.07
N ILE A 320 -14.75 13.19 -0.86
CA ILE A 320 -13.35 13.57 -1.09
C ILE A 320 -13.22 15.08 -0.94
N TYR A 321 -12.45 15.50 0.06
CA TYR A 321 -12.19 16.89 0.41
C TYR A 321 -10.83 17.31 -0.16
N THR A 322 -10.83 17.99 -1.32
CA THR A 322 -9.61 18.58 -1.89
C THR A 322 -9.34 19.95 -1.29
N SER A 323 -8.09 20.43 -1.33
CA SER A 323 -7.64 21.61 -0.58
C SER A 323 -7.91 21.50 0.93
N HIS A 324 -7.80 20.30 1.51
CA HIS A 324 -7.94 20.08 2.95
C HIS A 324 -6.75 19.30 3.53
N THR A 325 -6.44 19.56 4.80
CA THR A 325 -5.43 18.78 5.54
C THR A 325 -5.94 18.37 6.91
N VAL A 326 -5.31 17.35 7.50
CA VAL A 326 -5.59 16.92 8.87
C VAL A 326 -4.93 17.87 9.86
N LEU A 327 -5.69 18.26 10.88
CA LEU A 327 -5.20 19.03 12.03
C LEU A 327 -4.90 18.13 13.23
N SER A 328 -5.79 17.18 13.49
CA SER A 328 -5.65 16.24 14.61
C SER A 328 -6.37 14.91 14.38
N ALA A 329 -5.81 13.84 14.93
CA ALA A 329 -6.58 12.68 15.36
C ALA A 329 -6.85 12.84 16.87
N ASN A 330 -8.07 12.54 17.29
CA ASN A 330 -8.55 12.81 18.63
C ASN A 330 -8.98 11.51 19.31
N GLY A 331 -8.73 11.45 20.62
CA GLY A 331 -9.08 10.32 21.49
C GLY A 331 -8.06 10.16 22.61
N GLN A 332 -8.38 9.33 23.59
CA GLN A 332 -7.51 9.08 24.74
C GLN A 332 -6.59 7.87 24.52
N ASP A 333 -7.19 6.68 24.36
CA ASP A 333 -6.45 5.42 24.23
C ASP A 333 -6.25 4.99 22.77
N LYS A 334 -7.14 5.45 21.90
CA LYS A 334 -7.16 5.19 20.46
C LYS A 334 -7.82 6.35 19.73
N VAL A 335 -7.79 6.34 18.40
CA VAL A 335 -8.56 7.29 17.59
C VAL A 335 -10.06 7.07 17.81
N GLU A 336 -10.78 8.17 18.03
CA GLU A 336 -12.25 8.26 18.15
C GLU A 336 -12.84 9.26 17.14
N SER A 337 -12.02 10.21 16.68
CA SER A 337 -12.37 11.12 15.59
C SER A 337 -11.14 11.73 14.93
N VAL A 338 -11.35 12.40 13.81
CA VAL A 338 -10.34 13.20 13.10
C VAL A 338 -10.89 14.58 12.81
N THR A 339 -10.02 15.59 12.82
CA THR A 339 -10.35 16.97 12.45
C THR A 339 -9.54 17.39 11.24
N ILE A 340 -10.21 17.88 10.20
CA ILE A 340 -9.61 18.45 8.99
C ILE A 340 -9.96 19.93 8.87
N ALA A 341 -9.24 20.68 8.03
CA ALA A 341 -9.59 22.03 7.64
C ALA A 341 -9.15 22.33 6.20
N GLN A 342 -9.76 23.34 5.59
CA GLN A 342 -9.31 23.86 4.30
C GLN A 342 -7.91 24.44 4.43
N VAL A 343 -7.13 24.38 3.36
CA VAL A 343 -5.80 25.00 3.27
C VAL A 343 -5.73 26.03 2.16
N ASP A 344 -4.93 27.06 2.37
CA ASP A 344 -4.62 28.07 1.35
C ASP A 344 -3.58 27.56 0.32
N ALA A 345 -3.18 28.42 -0.63
CA ALA A 345 -2.18 28.09 -1.64
C ALA A 345 -0.77 27.79 -1.07
N ASN A 346 -0.51 28.13 0.19
CA ASN A 346 0.73 27.83 0.91
C ASN A 346 0.57 26.60 1.82
N PHE A 347 -0.54 25.85 1.70
CA PHE A 347 -0.90 24.71 2.53
C PHE A 347 -1.09 25.06 4.02
N LYS A 348 -1.41 26.31 4.34
CA LYS A 348 -1.74 26.72 5.71
C LYS A 348 -3.23 26.51 5.97
N PRO A 349 -3.62 25.87 7.09
CA PRO A 349 -5.02 25.76 7.48
C PRO A 349 -5.72 27.12 7.58
N ILE A 350 -6.95 27.20 7.07
CA ILE A 350 -7.81 28.39 7.11
C ILE A 350 -8.71 28.30 8.34
N PRO A 351 -8.55 29.18 9.34
CA PRO A 351 -9.39 29.16 10.55
C PRO A 351 -10.88 29.33 10.23
N GLY A 352 -11.73 28.59 10.94
CA GLY A 352 -13.19 28.59 10.76
C GLY A 352 -13.70 27.62 9.68
N THR A 353 -12.81 26.82 9.07
CA THR A 353 -13.15 25.77 8.10
C THR A 353 -13.02 24.36 8.67
N GLU A 354 -12.84 24.24 9.98
CA GLU A 354 -12.62 22.97 10.67
C GLU A 354 -13.86 22.08 10.63
N GLN A 355 -13.66 20.80 10.35
CA GLN A 355 -14.68 19.77 10.39
C GLN A 355 -14.13 18.54 11.11
N SER A 356 -14.89 18.00 12.06
CA SER A 356 -14.56 16.76 12.73
C SER A 356 -15.44 15.62 12.25
N PHE A 357 -14.89 14.40 12.18
CA PHE A 357 -15.62 13.20 11.79
C PHE A 357 -15.34 12.07 12.78
N GLU A 358 -16.38 11.33 13.17
CA GLU A 358 -16.24 10.12 13.99
C GLU A 358 -15.55 9.02 13.16
N CYS A 359 -14.44 8.49 13.66
CA CYS A 359 -13.71 7.40 13.04
C CYS A 359 -12.86 6.68 14.09
N ASP A 360 -12.62 5.39 13.94
CA ASP A 360 -11.74 4.64 14.83
C ASP A 360 -10.32 4.45 14.26
N SER A 361 -10.07 4.92 13.03
CA SER A 361 -8.76 4.91 12.41
C SER A 361 -8.54 6.03 11.40
N VAL A 362 -7.30 6.52 11.33
CA VAL A 362 -6.80 7.47 10.33
C VAL A 362 -5.68 6.82 9.53
N LEU A 363 -5.92 6.62 8.24
CA LEU A 363 -4.96 6.08 7.30
C LEU A 363 -4.16 7.21 6.64
N VAL A 364 -2.84 7.18 6.79
CA VAL A 364 -1.94 8.19 6.22
C VAL A 364 -1.28 7.66 4.94
N ALA A 365 -1.60 8.28 3.80
CA ALA A 365 -1.15 7.91 2.46
C ALA A 365 -0.60 9.13 1.67
N VAL A 366 0.34 9.86 2.27
CA VAL A 366 0.86 11.15 1.76
C VAL A 366 2.14 11.03 0.92
N GLY A 367 2.37 9.86 0.32
CA GLY A 367 3.50 9.59 -0.56
C GLY A 367 4.47 8.53 -0.01
N LEU A 368 5.53 8.28 -0.78
CA LEU A 368 6.51 7.23 -0.52
C LEU A 368 7.95 7.77 -0.59
N ASP A 369 8.84 7.17 0.19
CA ASP A 369 10.29 7.36 0.14
C ASP A 369 10.98 6.07 -0.34
N PRO A 370 11.85 6.13 -1.37
CA PRO A 370 12.60 4.96 -1.82
C PRO A 370 13.43 4.31 -0.70
N VAL A 371 13.43 2.98 -0.64
CA VAL A 371 14.35 2.21 0.21
C VAL A 371 15.58 1.90 -0.63
N ASN A 372 16.51 2.84 -0.71
CA ASN A 372 17.71 2.75 -1.55
C ASN A 372 19.02 2.91 -0.77
N GLU A 373 18.98 2.84 0.57
CA GLU A 373 20.18 3.03 1.40
C GLU A 373 21.26 1.99 1.12
N PHE A 374 20.87 0.75 0.79
CA PHE A 374 21.79 -0.30 0.38
C PHE A 374 22.48 0.02 -0.95
N TYR A 375 21.75 0.60 -1.91
CA TYR A 375 22.29 1.00 -3.22
C TYR A 375 23.32 2.11 -3.05
N LEU A 376 22.97 3.16 -2.29
CA LEU A 376 23.86 4.27 -2.01
C LEU A 376 25.15 3.80 -1.32
N LYS A 377 25.05 2.92 -0.32
CA LYS A 377 26.23 2.37 0.35
C LYS A 377 27.09 1.47 -0.52
N ALA A 378 26.49 0.60 -1.33
CA ALA A 378 27.24 -0.21 -2.28
C ALA A 378 28.03 0.66 -3.27
N LYS A 379 27.41 1.74 -3.76
CA LYS A 379 28.07 2.71 -4.65
C LYS A 379 29.24 3.42 -3.95
N ASP A 380 29.05 3.88 -2.71
CA ASP A 380 30.11 4.51 -1.91
C ASP A 380 31.34 3.58 -1.73
N PHE A 381 31.11 2.27 -1.62
CA PHE A 381 32.16 1.26 -1.43
C PHE A 381 32.69 0.64 -2.73
N GLY A 382 32.29 1.17 -3.89
CA GLY A 382 32.77 0.71 -5.20
C GLY A 382 32.32 -0.70 -5.58
N LEU A 383 31.25 -1.23 -4.98
CA LEU A 383 30.61 -2.46 -5.41
C LEU A 383 29.80 -2.21 -6.70
N THR A 384 29.90 -3.10 -7.68
CA THR A 384 29.05 -3.03 -8.89
C THR A 384 27.59 -3.21 -8.50
N VAL A 385 26.79 -2.15 -8.63
CA VAL A 385 25.42 -2.12 -8.10
C VAL A 385 24.43 -1.46 -9.06
N TYR A 386 23.23 -2.03 -9.13
CA TYR A 386 22.07 -1.53 -9.87
C TYR A 386 20.88 -1.30 -8.91
N VAL A 387 19.90 -0.52 -9.36
CA VAL A 387 18.65 -0.27 -8.62
C VAL A 387 17.46 -0.38 -9.59
N ALA A 388 16.32 -0.88 -9.09
CA ALA A 388 15.11 -1.08 -9.89
C ALA A 388 13.81 -0.89 -9.09
N GLY A 389 12.72 -0.57 -9.80
CA GLY A 389 11.39 -0.36 -9.22
C GLY A 389 11.35 0.87 -8.29
N ASP A 390 10.51 0.82 -7.25
CA ASP A 390 10.31 1.96 -6.34
C ASP A 390 11.55 2.34 -5.50
N ALA A 391 12.59 1.50 -5.48
CA ALA A 391 13.88 1.87 -4.90
C ALA A 391 14.64 2.87 -5.80
N GLU A 392 14.36 2.90 -7.11
CA GLU A 392 14.90 3.85 -8.08
C GLU A 392 13.98 5.06 -8.22
N GLU A 393 12.70 4.81 -8.48
CA GLU A 393 11.70 5.83 -8.77
C GLU A 393 10.31 5.31 -8.43
N ILE A 394 9.52 6.10 -7.71
CA ILE A 394 8.15 5.74 -7.32
C ILE A 394 7.25 5.73 -8.56
N ALA A 395 6.71 4.57 -8.91
CA ALA A 395 5.85 4.39 -10.07
C ALA A 395 4.82 3.26 -9.87
N GLU A 396 3.98 3.03 -10.88
CA GLU A 396 3.07 1.89 -10.90
C GLU A 396 3.82 0.54 -10.92
N ALA A 397 3.21 -0.51 -10.36
CA ALA A 397 3.85 -1.84 -10.33
C ALA A 397 4.17 -2.37 -11.74
N SER A 398 3.34 -2.01 -12.71
CA SER A 398 3.56 -2.26 -14.14
C SER A 398 4.90 -1.68 -14.65
N ALA A 399 5.26 -0.47 -14.19
CA ALA A 399 6.56 0.12 -14.50
C ALA A 399 7.70 -0.60 -13.76
N ALA A 400 7.48 -1.03 -12.51
CA ALA A 400 8.46 -1.79 -11.74
C ALA A 400 8.81 -3.14 -12.39
N ILE A 401 7.84 -3.86 -12.97
CA ILE A 401 8.07 -5.09 -13.76
C ILE A 401 9.05 -4.80 -14.90
N PHE A 402 8.81 -3.74 -15.68
CA PHE A 402 9.69 -3.38 -16.80
C PHE A 402 11.07 -2.91 -16.37
N SER A 403 11.17 -2.10 -15.32
CA SER A 403 12.45 -1.68 -14.73
C SER A 403 13.26 -2.93 -14.34
N GLY A 404 12.63 -3.91 -13.67
CA GLY A 404 13.26 -5.20 -13.36
C GLY A 404 13.75 -5.96 -14.58
N LYS A 405 12.90 -6.13 -15.61
CA LYS A 405 13.28 -6.82 -16.86
C LYS A 405 14.50 -6.17 -17.52
N ILE A 406 14.50 -4.84 -17.64
CA ILE A 406 15.61 -4.08 -18.24
C ILE A 406 16.90 -4.28 -17.44
N ARG A 407 16.85 -4.11 -16.10
CA ARG A 407 18.02 -4.28 -15.23
C ARG A 407 18.56 -5.71 -15.24
N GLY A 408 17.70 -6.73 -15.33
CA GLY A 408 18.14 -8.13 -15.46
C GLY A 408 19.01 -8.36 -16.70
N VAL A 409 18.62 -7.80 -17.85
CA VAL A 409 19.41 -7.92 -19.09
C VAL A 409 20.71 -7.11 -19.03
N GLU A 410 20.68 -5.91 -18.46
CA GLU A 410 21.89 -5.09 -18.27
C GLU A 410 22.91 -5.77 -17.34
N ILE A 411 22.45 -6.37 -16.24
CA ILE A 411 23.30 -7.13 -15.33
C ILE A 411 23.94 -8.31 -16.05
N ALA A 412 23.16 -9.09 -16.80
CA ALA A 412 23.70 -10.21 -17.60
C ALA A 412 24.79 -9.74 -18.57
N ARG A 413 24.57 -8.61 -19.27
CA ARG A 413 25.57 -8.01 -20.15
C ARG A 413 26.84 -7.58 -19.40
N SER A 414 26.69 -6.99 -18.21
CA SER A 414 27.83 -6.58 -17.37
C SER A 414 28.68 -7.76 -16.89
N LEU A 415 28.08 -8.95 -16.77
CA LEU A 415 28.77 -10.20 -16.49
C LEU A 415 29.40 -10.85 -17.73
N GLY A 416 29.38 -10.18 -18.89
CA GLY A 416 29.94 -10.70 -20.15
C GLY A 416 29.07 -11.75 -20.85
N ILE A 417 27.81 -11.90 -20.45
CA ILE A 417 26.89 -12.86 -21.07
C ILE A 417 26.33 -12.25 -22.35
N ALA A 418 26.38 -13.02 -23.44
CA ALA A 418 25.78 -12.62 -24.70
C ALA A 418 24.26 -12.42 -24.51
N THR A 419 23.80 -11.19 -24.75
CA THR A 419 22.40 -10.80 -24.63
C THR A 419 21.92 -10.20 -25.92
N GLU A 420 20.67 -10.45 -26.27
CA GLU A 420 19.98 -9.66 -27.30
C GLU A 420 19.97 -8.18 -26.91
N GLU A 421 19.88 -7.29 -27.90
CA GLU A 421 19.65 -5.88 -27.61
C GLU A 421 18.31 -5.71 -26.89
N ILE A 422 18.31 -4.86 -25.86
CA ILE A 422 17.07 -4.53 -25.14
C ILE A 422 16.19 -3.76 -26.11
N PRO A 423 14.98 -4.24 -26.44
CA PRO A 423 14.15 -3.60 -27.44
C PRO A 423 13.83 -2.15 -27.04
N ARG A 424 13.94 -1.20 -27.98
CA ARG A 424 13.55 0.21 -27.74
C ARG A 424 12.09 0.34 -27.27
N SER A 425 11.23 -0.61 -27.65
CA SER A 425 9.85 -0.68 -27.20
C SER A 425 9.70 -0.88 -25.69
N TRP A 426 10.66 -1.53 -25.02
CA TRP A 426 10.61 -1.72 -23.56
C TRP A 426 10.82 -0.41 -22.83
N TYR A 427 11.80 0.39 -23.24
CA TYR A 427 12.03 1.73 -22.67
C TYR A 427 10.83 2.64 -22.88
N ARG A 428 10.30 2.68 -24.12
CA ARG A 428 9.08 3.45 -24.42
C ARG A 428 7.88 2.99 -23.57
N THR A 429 7.69 1.69 -23.42
CA THR A 429 6.59 1.15 -22.59
C THR A 429 6.79 1.51 -21.12
N SER A 430 8.02 1.43 -20.61
CA SER A 430 8.35 1.85 -19.24
C SER A 430 8.07 3.34 -19.02
N GLU A 431 8.47 4.21 -19.95
CA GLU A 431 8.18 5.65 -19.90
C GLU A 431 6.66 5.94 -19.89
N ILE A 432 5.90 5.25 -20.73
CA ILE A 432 4.43 5.37 -20.76
C ILE A 432 3.84 4.94 -19.41
N LEU A 433 4.27 3.81 -18.85
CA LEU A 433 3.76 3.27 -17.59
C LEU A 433 4.16 4.09 -16.36
N LYS A 434 5.25 4.87 -16.45
CA LYS A 434 5.70 5.81 -15.41
C LYS A 434 5.00 7.17 -15.49
N SER A 435 4.28 7.44 -16.58
CA SER A 435 3.67 8.75 -16.78
C SER A 435 2.67 9.08 -15.68
N ARG A 436 2.68 10.34 -15.26
CA ARG A 436 1.67 10.90 -14.36
C ARG A 436 0.32 10.98 -15.10
N PRO A 437 -0.81 11.07 -14.37
CA PRO A 437 -2.10 11.34 -14.98
C PRO A 437 -2.01 12.53 -15.94
N GLY A 438 -2.50 12.35 -17.15
CA GLY A 438 -2.45 13.37 -18.20
C GLY A 438 -3.68 14.28 -18.17
N ARG A 439 -4.07 14.78 -19.35
CA ARG A 439 -5.19 15.72 -19.46
C ARG A 439 -6.51 15.05 -19.09
N THR A 440 -7.33 15.76 -18.33
CA THR A 440 -8.73 15.43 -18.10
C THR A 440 -9.61 16.14 -19.14
N MET A 441 -10.49 15.40 -19.77
CA MET A 441 -11.47 15.88 -20.75
C MET A 441 -12.85 16.00 -20.10
N SER A 442 -13.73 16.80 -20.70
CA SER A 442 -15.15 16.78 -20.34
C SER A 442 -15.75 15.41 -20.69
N GLU A 443 -16.63 14.94 -19.83
CA GLU A 443 -17.40 13.73 -20.12
C GLU A 443 -18.40 14.01 -21.26
N ASP A 444 -18.42 13.13 -22.27
CA ASP A 444 -19.34 13.18 -23.39
C ASP A 444 -20.17 11.90 -23.38
N LEU A 445 -21.44 12.01 -23.02
CA LEU A 445 -22.32 10.88 -22.79
C LEU A 445 -23.15 10.59 -24.04
N PRO A 446 -23.20 9.33 -24.52
CA PRO A 446 -23.95 9.01 -25.71
C PRO A 446 -25.46 9.01 -25.46
N GLU A 447 -26.22 9.47 -26.45
CA GLU A 447 -27.67 9.27 -26.50
C GLU A 447 -27.97 7.84 -26.98
N VAL A 448 -28.51 7.01 -26.08
CA VAL A 448 -28.81 5.59 -26.37
C VAL A 448 -30.32 5.40 -26.42
N ASN A 449 -30.95 5.82 -27.53
CA ASN A 449 -32.41 5.73 -27.71
C ASN A 449 -32.88 4.41 -28.38
N ALA A 450 -31.93 3.58 -28.81
CA ALA A 450 -32.18 2.26 -29.39
C ALA A 450 -30.90 1.41 -29.27
N GLY A 451 -31.03 0.10 -29.41
CA GLY A 451 -29.88 -0.81 -29.42
C GLY A 451 -29.15 -0.89 -28.08
N VAL A 452 -27.84 -1.14 -28.12
CA VAL A 452 -26.95 -1.32 -26.97
C VAL A 452 -25.70 -0.47 -27.17
N MET A 453 -25.32 0.29 -26.14
CA MET A 453 -24.09 1.07 -26.18
C MET A 453 -23.36 1.05 -24.84
N PRO A 454 -22.04 0.78 -24.82
CA PRO A 454 -21.24 0.99 -23.63
C PRO A 454 -21.04 2.49 -23.40
N VAL A 455 -21.26 2.93 -22.18
CA VAL A 455 -20.94 4.29 -21.72
C VAL A 455 -19.59 4.23 -21.03
N ILE A 456 -18.64 5.01 -21.53
CA ILE A 456 -17.25 4.98 -21.05
C ILE A 456 -16.96 6.25 -20.25
N HIS A 457 -16.95 6.12 -18.94
CA HIS A 457 -16.73 7.21 -17.98
C HIS A 457 -15.24 7.56 -17.79
N CYS A 458 -14.35 7.04 -18.65
CA CYS A 458 -12.91 7.26 -18.55
C CYS A 458 -12.52 8.55 -19.28
N THR A 459 -12.36 9.64 -18.52
CA THR A 459 -12.14 10.99 -19.08
C THR A 459 -10.74 11.55 -18.87
N GLN A 460 -9.84 10.79 -18.26
CA GLN A 460 -8.45 11.20 -18.02
C GLN A 460 -7.47 10.33 -18.80
N GLU A 461 -6.44 10.94 -19.36
CA GLU A 461 -5.33 10.21 -19.98
C GLU A 461 -4.55 9.42 -18.92
N ILE A 462 -4.62 8.09 -18.98
CA ILE A 462 -3.94 7.16 -18.07
C ILE A 462 -3.42 5.94 -18.84
N PRO A 463 -2.24 5.37 -18.51
CA PRO A 463 -1.66 4.29 -19.30
C PRO A 463 -2.43 2.97 -19.10
N CYS A 464 -3.50 2.72 -19.86
CA CYS A 464 -4.45 1.62 -19.65
C CYS A 464 -5.16 1.19 -20.94
N ASN A 465 -5.10 -0.10 -21.28
CA ASN A 465 -5.86 -0.68 -22.40
C ASN A 465 -6.68 -1.97 -22.18
N PRO A 466 -6.97 -2.49 -20.96
CA PRO A 466 -7.75 -3.73 -20.84
C PRO A 466 -9.12 -3.69 -21.51
N CYS A 467 -9.83 -2.56 -21.48
CA CYS A 467 -11.17 -2.43 -22.09
C CYS A 467 -11.20 -2.77 -23.59
N SER A 468 -10.17 -2.38 -24.35
CA SER A 468 -10.08 -2.70 -25.78
C SER A 468 -9.81 -4.18 -26.05
N THR A 469 -9.11 -4.86 -25.14
CA THR A 469 -8.80 -6.31 -25.27
C THR A 469 -9.96 -7.21 -24.84
N LEU A 470 -10.89 -6.68 -24.05
CA LEU A 470 -12.05 -7.43 -23.51
C LEU A 470 -13.21 -7.53 -24.52
N CYS A 471 -13.31 -6.61 -25.47
CA CYS A 471 -14.39 -6.59 -26.45
C CYS A 471 -14.14 -7.68 -27.53
N PRO A 472 -15.00 -8.71 -27.64
CA PRO A 472 -14.80 -9.78 -28.63
C PRO A 472 -14.93 -9.28 -30.08
N HIS A 473 -15.62 -8.16 -30.28
CA HIS A 473 -15.85 -7.51 -31.58
C HIS A 473 -14.87 -6.36 -31.86
N GLY A 474 -13.94 -6.05 -30.94
CA GLY A 474 -12.99 -4.96 -31.11
C GLY A 474 -13.63 -3.56 -31.20
N LEU A 475 -14.81 -3.37 -30.61
CA LEU A 475 -15.57 -2.11 -30.70
C LEU A 475 -15.05 -1.00 -29.80
N ILE A 476 -14.22 -1.32 -28.80
CA ILE A 476 -13.55 -0.33 -27.95
C ILE A 476 -12.11 -0.20 -28.42
N TYR A 477 -11.72 1.01 -28.78
CA TYR A 477 -10.38 1.32 -29.27
C TYR A 477 -9.60 2.14 -28.26
N VAL A 478 -8.33 1.75 -28.08
CA VAL A 478 -7.29 2.51 -27.37
C VAL A 478 -6.05 2.46 -28.26
N ASP A 479 -5.34 3.59 -28.41
CA ASP A 479 -4.14 3.64 -29.25
C ASP A 479 -3.07 2.67 -28.72
N THR A 480 -2.67 1.71 -29.55
CA THR A 480 -1.69 0.68 -29.18
C THR A 480 -0.26 1.20 -29.10
N LYS A 481 0.03 2.35 -29.71
CA LYS A 481 1.31 3.05 -29.61
C LYS A 481 1.38 3.96 -28.38
N ASP A 482 0.22 4.43 -27.91
CA ASP A 482 0.11 5.25 -26.73
C ASP A 482 -1.18 4.95 -25.96
N ILE A 483 -1.08 3.98 -25.05
CA ILE A 483 -2.20 3.51 -24.24
C ILE A 483 -2.69 4.53 -23.21
N ARG A 484 -2.18 5.76 -23.23
CA ARG A 484 -2.66 6.86 -22.39
C ARG A 484 -3.92 7.52 -22.96
N GLN A 485 -4.14 7.40 -24.26
CA GLN A 485 -5.31 7.99 -24.89
C GLN A 485 -6.60 7.40 -24.34
N ILE A 486 -7.62 8.24 -24.19
CA ILE A 486 -8.93 7.80 -23.70
C ILE A 486 -9.57 6.80 -24.67
N PRO A 487 -10.25 5.77 -24.15
CA PRO A 487 -10.93 4.78 -24.99
C PRO A 487 -12.10 5.41 -25.77
N SER A 488 -12.29 4.97 -27.02
CA SER A 488 -13.41 5.38 -27.88
C SER A 488 -14.18 4.16 -28.40
N PHE A 489 -15.50 4.30 -28.55
CA PHE A 489 -16.34 3.29 -29.19
C PHE A 489 -16.38 3.51 -30.71
N LEU A 490 -16.04 2.47 -31.50
CA LEU A 490 -15.91 2.57 -32.97
C LEU A 490 -17.20 2.21 -33.74
N GLY A 491 -18.22 1.69 -33.06
CA GLY A 491 -19.47 1.22 -33.68
C GLY A 491 -20.64 2.19 -33.48
N ASN A 492 -21.80 1.81 -34.02
CA ASN A 492 -23.08 2.39 -33.61
C ASN A 492 -23.74 1.50 -32.54
N ASN A 493 -24.88 1.95 -32.03
CA ASN A 493 -25.70 1.27 -31.02
C ASN A 493 -26.25 -0.11 -31.46
N TYR A 494 -26.04 -0.56 -32.69
CA TYR A 494 -26.45 -1.90 -33.14
C TYR A 494 -25.27 -2.90 -33.21
N CYS A 495 -24.04 -2.45 -32.97
CA CYS A 495 -22.85 -3.29 -33.06
C CYS A 495 -22.58 -4.11 -31.78
N CYS A 496 -23.01 -3.62 -30.61
CA CYS A 496 -22.71 -4.27 -29.33
C CYS A 496 -23.71 -5.39 -29.02
N GLU A 497 -23.21 -6.60 -28.77
CA GLU A 497 -24.05 -7.78 -28.42
C GLU A 497 -24.42 -7.86 -26.93
N ALA A 498 -24.07 -6.86 -26.12
CA ALA A 498 -24.30 -6.85 -24.68
C ALA A 498 -23.63 -8.01 -23.90
N CYS A 499 -22.40 -8.41 -24.27
CA CYS A 499 -21.67 -9.45 -23.54
C CYS A 499 -21.09 -9.02 -22.18
N GLU A 500 -21.16 -7.72 -21.84
CA GLU A 500 -20.78 -7.11 -20.55
C GLU A 500 -19.33 -7.34 -20.07
N ARG A 501 -18.46 -7.95 -20.89
CA ARG A 501 -17.04 -8.19 -20.54
C ARG A 501 -16.27 -6.91 -20.24
N CYS A 502 -16.57 -5.82 -20.95
CA CYS A 502 -15.95 -4.50 -20.71
C CYS A 502 -16.43 -3.85 -19.40
N VAL A 503 -17.68 -4.11 -18.99
CA VAL A 503 -18.24 -3.68 -17.71
C VAL A 503 -17.53 -4.43 -16.59
N ALA A 504 -17.58 -5.77 -16.63
CA ALA A 504 -17.02 -6.62 -15.57
C ALA A 504 -15.49 -6.56 -15.49
N GLY A 505 -14.77 -6.35 -16.60
CA GLY A 505 -13.30 -6.44 -16.66
C GLY A 505 -12.56 -5.10 -16.56
N CYS A 506 -13.25 -3.96 -16.53
CA CYS A 506 -12.60 -2.64 -16.48
C CYS A 506 -11.84 -2.44 -15.14
N PRO A 507 -10.52 -2.14 -15.13
CA PRO A 507 -9.78 -1.90 -13.89
C PRO A 507 -10.30 -0.72 -13.07
N GLY A 508 -10.73 0.34 -13.76
CA GLY A 508 -11.37 1.50 -13.15
C GLY A 508 -12.83 1.28 -12.78
N LEU A 509 -13.43 0.14 -13.18
CA LEU A 509 -14.88 -0.09 -13.17
C LEU A 509 -15.66 1.02 -13.89
N ALA A 510 -15.03 1.76 -14.82
CA ALA A 510 -15.52 3.00 -15.42
C ALA A 510 -16.32 2.80 -16.72
N ILE A 511 -16.95 1.63 -16.88
CA ILE A 511 -17.79 1.33 -18.05
C ILE A 511 -19.11 0.77 -17.57
N THR A 512 -20.22 1.39 -17.98
CA THR A 512 -21.57 0.83 -17.87
C THR A 512 -22.10 0.47 -19.26
N LEU A 513 -23.18 -0.28 -19.32
CA LEU A 513 -23.80 -0.69 -20.59
C LEU A 513 -25.28 -0.34 -20.56
N VAL A 514 -25.75 0.45 -21.53
CA VAL A 514 -27.16 0.79 -21.68
C VAL A 514 -27.77 -0.07 -22.79
N ASP A 515 -28.79 -0.84 -22.47
CA ASP A 515 -29.55 -1.70 -23.41
C ASP A 515 -31.00 -1.21 -23.52
N SER A 516 -31.31 -0.61 -24.67
CA SER A 516 -32.62 -0.05 -25.01
C SER A 516 -33.44 -0.96 -25.92
N ARG A 517 -32.98 -2.18 -26.23
CA ARG A 517 -33.67 -3.09 -27.17
C ARG A 517 -35.04 -3.53 -26.66
N GLY A 518 -35.17 -3.71 -25.34
CA GLY A 518 -36.41 -4.14 -24.69
C GLY A 518 -37.39 -3.00 -24.42
N ASN A 519 -36.88 -1.84 -23.97
CA ASN A 519 -37.66 -0.65 -23.67
C ASN A 519 -36.75 0.59 -23.79
N ALA A 520 -37.08 1.52 -24.68
CA ALA A 520 -36.29 2.73 -24.91
C ALA A 520 -36.51 3.83 -23.86
N ASP A 521 -37.71 3.89 -23.26
CA ASP A 521 -38.03 4.88 -22.21
C ASP A 521 -37.43 4.47 -20.85
N MET A 522 -37.28 3.16 -20.65
CA MET A 522 -36.74 2.55 -19.42
C MET A 522 -35.69 1.48 -19.76
N PRO A 523 -34.52 1.87 -20.32
CA PRO A 523 -33.47 0.94 -20.67
C PRO A 523 -32.91 0.20 -19.44
N ILE A 524 -32.30 -0.95 -19.71
CA ILE A 524 -31.51 -1.69 -18.71
C ILE A 524 -30.10 -1.10 -18.68
N VAL A 525 -29.60 -0.81 -17.48
CA VAL A 525 -28.22 -0.35 -17.28
C VAL A 525 -27.45 -1.41 -16.50
N SER A 526 -26.39 -1.95 -17.10
CA SER A 526 -25.47 -2.90 -16.47
C SER A 526 -24.31 -2.14 -15.81
N ILE A 527 -24.17 -2.33 -14.50
CA ILE A 527 -23.24 -1.60 -13.63
C ILE A 527 -22.26 -2.60 -12.99
N PRO A 528 -20.94 -2.32 -12.99
CA PRO A 528 -19.98 -3.21 -12.35
C PRO A 528 -20.04 -3.10 -10.82
N TYR A 529 -20.02 -4.23 -10.12
CA TYR A 529 -20.12 -4.32 -8.66
C TYR A 529 -19.13 -5.37 -8.12
N GLU A 530 -18.09 -4.92 -7.40
CA GLU A 530 -17.01 -5.78 -6.87
C GLU A 530 -17.13 -6.00 -5.35
N PHE A 531 -18.36 -6.17 -4.86
CA PHE A 531 -18.66 -6.49 -3.45
C PHE A 531 -19.42 -7.81 -3.33
N THR A 532 -19.68 -8.19 -2.09
CA THR A 532 -20.18 -9.50 -1.70
C THR A 532 -21.55 -9.75 -2.32
N ARG A 533 -21.79 -10.94 -2.88
CA ARG A 533 -23.05 -11.24 -3.57
C ARG A 533 -24.25 -11.19 -2.61
N GLU A 534 -24.01 -11.54 -1.36
CA GLU A 534 -24.99 -11.55 -0.27
C GLU A 534 -25.42 -10.15 0.16
N GLU A 535 -24.78 -9.09 -0.35
CA GLU A 535 -25.17 -7.70 -0.10
C GLU A 535 -26.16 -7.15 -1.12
N ILE A 536 -26.38 -7.83 -2.25
CA ILE A 536 -27.25 -7.34 -3.32
C ILE A 536 -27.99 -8.46 -4.04
N HIS A 537 -29.32 -8.35 -4.05
CA HIS A 537 -30.22 -9.32 -4.62
C HIS A 537 -31.17 -8.66 -5.62
N ARG A 538 -31.81 -9.50 -6.43
CA ARG A 538 -32.91 -9.07 -7.27
C ARG A 538 -34.04 -8.50 -6.41
N SER A 539 -34.64 -7.42 -6.88
CA SER A 539 -35.68 -6.63 -6.22
C SER A 539 -35.22 -5.77 -5.03
N ASP A 540 -33.93 -5.75 -4.72
CA ASP A 540 -33.38 -4.72 -3.84
C ASP A 540 -33.44 -3.35 -4.52
N VAL A 541 -33.62 -2.29 -3.74
CA VAL A 541 -33.60 -0.91 -4.22
C VAL A 541 -32.24 -0.30 -3.92
N VAL A 542 -31.55 0.19 -4.96
CA VAL A 542 -30.20 0.75 -4.85
C VAL A 542 -30.18 2.20 -5.31
N THR A 543 -29.41 3.04 -4.61
CA THR A 543 -29.13 4.40 -5.06
C THR A 543 -28.05 4.38 -6.14
N VAL A 544 -28.43 4.75 -7.36
CA VAL A 544 -27.48 4.92 -8.48
C VAL A 544 -26.89 6.32 -8.50
N LEU A 545 -25.63 6.43 -8.90
CA LEU A 545 -24.84 7.66 -8.82
C LEU A 545 -24.20 7.99 -10.17
N ASP A 546 -23.95 9.27 -10.41
CA ASP A 546 -23.12 9.76 -11.51
C ASP A 546 -21.60 9.61 -11.22
N THR A 547 -20.76 10.08 -12.14
CA THR A 547 -19.29 10.04 -12.04
C THR A 547 -18.73 10.89 -10.90
N GLU A 548 -19.46 11.91 -10.45
CA GLU A 548 -19.09 12.79 -9.35
C GLU A 548 -19.77 12.39 -8.02
N GLY A 549 -20.49 11.25 -8.00
CA GLY A 549 -21.15 10.68 -6.82
C GLY A 549 -22.44 11.38 -6.41
N SER A 550 -23.06 12.16 -7.30
CA SER A 550 -24.39 12.71 -7.07
C SER A 550 -25.43 11.59 -7.22
N ALA A 551 -26.38 11.52 -6.29
CA ALA A 551 -27.47 10.55 -6.39
C ALA A 551 -28.41 10.93 -7.54
N LEU A 552 -28.63 9.99 -8.46
CA LEU A 552 -29.52 10.19 -9.61
C LEU A 552 -30.94 9.71 -9.30
N ALA A 553 -31.07 8.48 -8.79
CA ALA A 553 -32.34 7.86 -8.42
C ALA A 553 -32.13 6.64 -7.52
N ASP A 554 -33.19 6.21 -6.85
CA ASP A 554 -33.28 4.89 -6.22
C ASP A 554 -34.01 3.95 -7.19
N LEU A 555 -33.35 2.88 -7.64
CA LEU A 555 -33.83 1.98 -8.68
C LEU A 555 -33.85 0.52 -8.21
N GLU A 556 -34.81 -0.25 -8.70
CA GLU A 556 -34.89 -1.69 -8.42
C GLU A 556 -33.85 -2.48 -9.23
N VAL A 557 -33.17 -3.42 -8.55
CA VAL A 557 -32.26 -4.38 -9.16
C VAL A 557 -33.04 -5.45 -9.92
N VAL A 558 -32.86 -5.50 -11.23
CA VAL A 558 -33.52 -6.46 -12.12
C VAL A 558 -32.77 -7.79 -12.16
N SER A 559 -31.43 -7.75 -12.14
CA SER A 559 -30.59 -8.95 -12.16
C SER A 559 -29.22 -8.69 -11.51
N VAL A 560 -28.62 -9.77 -11.00
CA VAL A 560 -27.24 -9.81 -10.48
C VAL A 560 -26.59 -11.08 -11.00
N HIS A 561 -25.51 -10.97 -11.75
CA HIS A 561 -24.78 -12.12 -12.30
C HIS A 561 -23.29 -11.85 -12.43
N SER A 562 -22.53 -12.88 -12.77
CA SER A 562 -21.08 -12.81 -13.00
C SER A 562 -20.76 -13.26 -14.42
N ILE A 563 -19.70 -12.70 -15.00
CA ILE A 563 -19.23 -13.10 -16.33
C ILE A 563 -18.23 -14.26 -16.20
N PRO A 564 -18.34 -15.34 -17.01
CA PRO A 564 -17.37 -16.43 -16.99
C PRO A 564 -15.93 -15.94 -17.15
N ASN A 565 -15.01 -16.46 -16.34
CA ASN A 565 -13.60 -16.05 -16.25
C ASN A 565 -13.35 -14.61 -15.76
N ILE A 566 -14.39 -13.90 -15.32
CA ILE A 566 -14.35 -12.58 -14.65
C ILE A 566 -15.35 -12.64 -13.47
N ASP A 567 -15.21 -13.67 -12.64
CA ASP A 567 -16.19 -14.05 -11.61
C ASP A 567 -16.12 -13.20 -10.33
N ARG A 568 -14.96 -12.58 -10.06
CA ARG A 568 -14.73 -11.64 -8.94
C ARG A 568 -15.23 -10.22 -9.20
N THR A 569 -16.12 -10.02 -10.17
CA THR A 569 -16.84 -8.77 -10.44
C THR A 569 -18.26 -9.14 -10.87
N LEU A 570 -19.24 -8.73 -10.08
CA LEU A 570 -20.65 -8.87 -10.42
C LEU A 570 -21.05 -7.77 -11.40
N VAL A 571 -22.07 -8.06 -12.19
CA VAL A 571 -22.80 -7.11 -13.01
C VAL A 571 -24.19 -7.01 -12.41
N VAL A 572 -24.56 -5.79 -12.01
CA VAL A 572 -25.87 -5.46 -11.46
C VAL A 572 -26.64 -4.73 -12.54
N GLN A 573 -27.82 -5.22 -12.88
CA GLN A 573 -28.69 -4.55 -13.84
C GLN A 573 -29.82 -3.85 -13.12
N VAL A 574 -30.02 -2.58 -13.45
CA VAL A 574 -31.17 -1.77 -13.01
C VAL A 574 -31.96 -1.32 -14.22
N GLN A 575 -33.25 -1.04 -14.03
CA GLN A 575 -34.06 -0.37 -15.03
C GLN A 575 -34.15 1.12 -14.68
N ALA A 576 -33.73 1.99 -15.61
CA ALA A 576 -33.60 3.42 -15.35
C ALA A 576 -34.35 4.23 -16.42
N PRO A 577 -34.91 5.41 -16.08
CA PRO A 577 -35.39 6.37 -17.07
C PRO A 577 -34.30 6.75 -18.08
N TYR A 578 -34.69 6.89 -19.34
CA TYR A 578 -33.80 7.25 -20.45
C TYR A 578 -32.89 8.46 -20.13
N GLU A 579 -33.42 9.48 -19.46
CA GLU A 579 -32.71 10.74 -19.18
C GLU A 579 -31.50 10.54 -18.27
N ILE A 580 -31.54 9.55 -17.38
CA ILE A 580 -30.46 9.27 -16.43
C ILE A 580 -29.63 8.04 -16.82
N ALA A 581 -30.09 7.21 -17.76
CA ALA A 581 -29.49 5.92 -18.07
C ALA A 581 -28.00 6.03 -18.42
N SER A 582 -27.62 6.97 -19.30
CA SER A 582 -26.22 7.21 -19.66
C SER A 582 -25.41 7.92 -18.56
N HIS A 583 -26.07 8.54 -17.58
CA HIS A 583 -25.40 9.23 -16.47
C HIS A 583 -25.03 8.27 -15.33
N ILE A 584 -25.66 7.10 -15.25
CA ILE A 584 -25.38 6.12 -14.20
C ILE A 584 -23.96 5.55 -14.37
N ALA A 585 -23.12 5.79 -13.37
CA ALA A 585 -21.73 5.35 -13.34
C ALA A 585 -21.43 4.36 -12.21
N GLY A 586 -22.28 4.27 -11.17
CA GLY A 586 -22.06 3.39 -10.02
C GLY A 586 -23.26 3.24 -9.10
N ILE A 587 -23.06 2.46 -8.03
CA ILE A 587 -24.04 2.18 -6.98
C ILE A 587 -23.43 2.57 -5.63
N ARG A 588 -24.21 3.24 -4.78
CA ARG A 588 -23.78 3.55 -3.40
C ARG A 588 -23.63 2.26 -2.60
N VAL A 589 -22.50 2.09 -1.90
CA VAL A 589 -22.22 0.84 -1.16
C VAL A 589 -22.18 1.04 0.35
N GLN A 590 -22.13 2.28 0.82
CA GLN A 590 -22.16 2.61 2.24
C GLN A 590 -23.24 3.64 2.56
N GLY A 591 -23.83 3.55 3.75
CA GLY A 591 -24.89 4.45 4.19
C GLY A 591 -24.38 5.89 4.42
N PRO A 592 -25.18 6.93 4.12
CA PRO A 592 -24.75 8.32 4.23
C PRO A 592 -24.41 8.74 5.67
N ALA A 593 -24.96 8.08 6.68
CA ALA A 593 -24.68 8.33 8.09
C ALA A 593 -23.19 8.14 8.47
N ILE A 594 -22.45 7.31 7.74
CA ILE A 594 -21.01 7.07 7.98
C ILE A 594 -20.18 8.32 7.67
N THR A 595 -20.70 9.21 6.82
CA THR A 595 -19.93 10.31 6.22
C THR A 595 -20.24 11.68 6.83
N GLN A 596 -21.10 11.73 7.84
CA GLN A 596 -21.55 12.99 8.45
C GLN A 596 -20.50 13.57 9.40
N PRO A 597 -20.25 14.88 9.35
CA PRO A 597 -19.40 15.54 10.34
C PRO A 597 -20.10 15.58 11.71
N LEU A 598 -19.29 15.69 12.78
CA LEU A 598 -19.76 15.94 14.14
C LEU A 598 -20.30 17.37 14.28
N ASP A 599 -21.28 17.57 15.18
CA ASP A 599 -21.91 18.88 15.44
C ASP A 599 -20.94 19.95 15.96
N GLN A 600 -19.84 19.53 16.60
CA GLN A 600 -18.79 20.41 17.13
C GLN A 600 -17.40 19.86 16.76
N TYR A 601 -16.49 20.75 16.36
CA TYR A 601 -15.11 20.38 16.07
C TYR A 601 -14.24 20.33 17.34
N ILE A 602 -13.10 19.63 17.27
CA ILE A 602 -12.16 19.49 18.39
C ILE A 602 -10.96 20.43 18.18
N PRO A 603 -10.58 21.27 19.15
CA PRO A 603 -9.53 22.28 18.97
C PRO A 603 -8.10 21.70 18.88
N HIS A 604 -7.28 22.35 18.05
CA HIS A 604 -5.90 21.96 17.71
C HIS A 604 -4.84 22.90 18.36
N ILE A 605 -3.67 22.35 18.68
CA ILE A 605 -2.45 23.09 19.09
C ILE A 605 -1.29 22.56 18.23
N ALA A 606 -0.53 23.43 17.56
CA ALA A 606 0.38 23.01 16.49
C ALA A 606 1.78 22.56 16.93
N ASP A 607 2.22 22.94 18.12
CA ASP A 607 3.59 22.66 18.59
C ASP A 607 3.72 21.37 19.39
N ASP A 608 2.61 20.76 19.83
CA ASP A 608 2.58 19.49 20.57
C ASP A 608 2.73 18.24 19.66
N MET A 609 2.74 18.43 18.34
CA MET A 609 2.79 17.34 17.36
C MET A 609 4.08 16.53 17.50
N ILE A 610 3.98 15.20 17.66
CA ILE A 610 5.15 14.34 17.78
C ILE A 610 5.80 14.12 16.40
N VAL A 611 7.07 14.52 16.28
CA VAL A 611 7.93 14.32 15.11
C VAL A 611 8.72 13.03 15.23
N CYS A 612 9.44 12.83 16.34
CA CYS A 612 10.16 11.58 16.60
C CYS A 612 9.37 10.67 17.52
N ARG A 613 8.71 9.64 16.96
CA ARG A 613 7.86 8.71 17.72
C ARG A 613 8.62 7.96 18.81
N CYS A 614 9.82 7.47 18.52
CA CYS A 614 10.61 6.68 19.46
C CYS A 614 11.12 7.50 20.65
N GLU A 615 11.25 8.82 20.50
CA GLU A 615 11.88 9.69 21.50
C GLU A 615 10.91 10.78 21.96
N ARG A 616 9.65 10.79 21.50
CA ARG A 616 8.62 11.79 21.83
C ARG A 616 9.08 13.24 21.67
N VAL A 617 9.84 13.51 20.61
CA VAL A 617 10.26 14.87 20.27
C VAL A 617 9.17 15.54 19.46
N THR A 618 8.76 16.73 19.88
CA THR A 618 7.68 17.52 19.29
C THR A 618 8.16 18.43 18.15
N ALA A 619 7.24 18.94 17.34
CA ALA A 619 7.52 19.92 16.31
C ALA A 619 8.01 21.25 16.91
N GLY A 620 7.42 21.68 18.04
CA GLY A 620 7.85 22.90 18.73
C GLY A 620 9.30 22.85 19.20
N GLU A 621 9.76 21.71 19.74
CA GLU A 621 11.16 21.53 20.14
C GLU A 621 12.13 21.67 18.95
N ILE A 622 11.80 21.07 17.79
CA ILE A 622 12.62 21.14 16.59
C ILE A 622 12.63 22.56 16.00
N ARG A 623 11.46 23.20 15.86
CA ARG A 623 11.34 24.60 15.39
C ARG A 623 12.15 25.55 16.28
N GLY A 624 12.08 25.38 17.60
CA GLY A 624 12.84 26.17 18.55
C GLY A 624 14.36 26.11 18.32
N LEU A 625 14.90 24.95 17.90
CA LEU A 625 16.32 24.82 17.52
C LEU A 625 16.62 25.44 16.16
N ILE A 626 15.73 25.29 15.18
CA ILE A 626 15.88 25.95 13.87
C ILE A 626 15.95 27.46 14.04
N HIS A 627 15.10 28.05 14.90
CA HIS A 627 15.14 29.48 15.22
C HIS A 627 16.41 29.91 15.96
N GLN A 628 17.06 29.01 16.70
CA GLN A 628 18.37 29.24 17.32
C GLN A 628 19.55 29.16 16.33
N GLY A 629 19.30 28.81 15.06
CA GLY A 629 20.32 28.77 14.02
C GLY A 629 20.91 27.38 13.76
N TYR A 630 20.37 26.32 14.37
CA TYR A 630 20.80 24.96 14.06
C TYR A 630 20.45 24.59 12.62
N ARG A 631 21.42 24.09 11.87
CA ARG A 631 21.26 23.64 10.46
C ARG A 631 21.80 22.23 10.22
N ASP A 632 22.52 21.67 11.18
CA ASP A 632 23.00 20.28 11.13
C ASP A 632 22.03 19.33 11.82
N MET A 633 21.53 18.33 11.07
CA MET A 633 20.64 17.31 11.63
C MET A 633 21.30 16.48 12.73
N ASN A 634 22.63 16.33 12.72
CA ASN A 634 23.37 15.63 13.77
C ASN A 634 23.38 16.44 15.07
N GLU A 635 23.40 17.77 15.01
CA GLU A 635 23.30 18.62 16.21
C GLU A 635 21.89 18.57 16.80
N ILE A 636 20.84 18.71 15.98
CA ILE A 636 19.45 18.53 16.42
C ILE A 636 19.25 17.16 17.06
N LYS A 637 19.82 16.11 16.44
CA LYS A 637 19.80 14.75 16.98
C LYS A 637 20.49 14.64 18.34
N ILE A 638 21.65 15.29 18.55
CA ILE A 638 22.36 15.27 19.83
C ILE A 638 21.53 15.95 20.93
N VAL A 639 20.92 17.10 20.63
CA VAL A 639 20.16 17.89 21.60
C VAL A 639 18.83 17.26 21.96
N THR A 640 18.07 16.80 20.95
CA THR A 640 16.68 16.31 21.14
C THR A 640 16.56 14.80 21.23
N ARG A 641 17.60 14.06 20.79
CA ARG A 641 17.57 12.62 20.50
C ARG A 641 16.70 12.23 19.31
N ALA A 642 16.12 13.17 18.56
CA ALA A 642 15.33 12.84 17.37
C ALA A 642 16.14 12.00 16.37
N GLY A 643 15.62 10.83 16.00
CA GLY A 643 16.31 9.88 15.13
C GLY A 643 17.32 8.95 15.82
N MET A 644 17.47 9.01 17.15
CA MET A 644 18.28 8.06 17.94
C MET A 644 17.53 6.81 18.40
N GLY A 645 16.21 6.79 18.28
CA GLY A 645 15.41 5.64 18.67
C GLY A 645 15.59 4.43 17.75
N ALA A 646 15.05 3.30 18.20
CA ALA A 646 15.09 1.98 17.56
C ALA A 646 14.82 1.96 16.03
N CYS A 647 13.91 2.83 15.54
CA CYS A 647 13.64 2.91 14.11
C CYS A 647 14.82 3.43 13.26
N GLY A 648 15.84 4.06 13.86
CA GLY A 648 16.98 4.62 13.14
C GLY A 648 16.62 5.79 12.22
N SER A 649 15.74 6.68 12.69
CA SER A 649 15.24 7.89 11.98
C SER A 649 14.36 7.66 10.74
N LYS A 650 13.99 6.40 10.43
CA LYS A 650 13.18 6.06 9.25
C LYS A 650 11.83 6.77 9.16
N THR A 651 11.26 7.15 10.30
CA THR A 651 9.92 7.78 10.38
C THR A 651 9.98 9.30 10.51
N CYS A 652 11.04 9.84 11.11
CA CYS A 652 11.10 11.26 11.50
C CYS A 652 12.04 12.10 10.62
N ASN A 653 12.98 11.50 9.89
CA ASN A 653 13.96 12.25 9.08
C ASN A 653 13.28 13.17 8.05
N ALA A 654 12.36 12.63 7.23
CA ALA A 654 11.63 13.42 6.23
C ALA A 654 10.73 14.50 6.86
N ILE A 655 10.20 14.25 8.07
CA ILE A 655 9.38 15.22 8.81
C ILE A 655 10.25 16.39 9.30
N ILE A 656 11.45 16.12 9.81
CA ILE A 656 12.38 17.17 10.24
C ILE A 656 12.80 18.05 9.06
N HIS A 657 13.11 17.45 7.90
CA HIS A 657 13.36 18.17 6.66
C HIS A 657 12.20 19.08 6.25
N ARG A 658 10.98 18.59 6.38
CA ARG A 658 9.79 19.40 6.13
C ARG A 658 9.68 20.59 7.09
N LEU A 659 10.00 20.42 8.37
CA LEU A 659 9.99 21.52 9.34
C LEU A 659 11.02 22.61 8.97
N PHE A 660 12.23 22.24 8.54
CA PHE A 660 13.19 23.21 8.01
C PHE A 660 12.60 24.05 6.87
N LYS A 661 11.95 23.38 5.92
CA LYS A 661 11.32 24.03 4.78
C LYS A 661 10.16 24.95 5.19
N GLU A 662 9.34 24.52 6.15
CA GLU A 662 8.24 25.33 6.71
C GLU A 662 8.76 26.61 7.38
N GLU A 663 9.93 26.55 8.02
CA GLU A 663 10.65 27.69 8.60
C GLU A 663 11.46 28.50 7.57
N GLY A 664 11.32 28.19 6.28
CA GLY A 664 11.94 28.94 5.18
C GLY A 664 13.43 28.63 4.94
N ILE A 665 13.95 27.51 5.46
CA ILE A 665 15.34 27.09 5.26
C ILE A 665 15.46 26.23 4.00
N ALA A 666 16.43 26.56 3.13
CA ALA A 666 16.68 25.82 1.91
C ALA A 666 17.42 24.50 2.20
N ASN A 667 17.18 23.46 1.38
CA ASN A 667 17.78 22.13 1.59
C ASN A 667 19.31 22.16 1.52
N GLU A 668 19.88 23.07 0.74
CA GLU A 668 21.33 23.23 0.55
C GLU A 668 22.04 23.73 1.82
N GLU A 669 21.30 24.35 2.74
CA GLU A 669 21.81 24.81 4.02
C GLU A 669 21.82 23.70 5.08
N ILE A 670 21.18 22.57 4.81
CA ILE A 670 20.96 21.49 5.79
C ILE A 670 22.08 20.46 5.69
N THR A 671 22.81 20.23 6.78
CA THR A 671 23.77 19.12 6.87
C THR A 671 23.04 17.83 7.23
N GLU A 672 23.16 16.82 6.38
CA GLU A 672 22.47 15.53 6.52
C GLU A 672 22.98 14.68 7.70
N SER A 673 22.09 13.80 8.18
CA SER A 673 22.42 12.83 9.22
C SER A 673 23.41 11.77 8.73
N THR A 674 24.40 11.44 9.55
CA THR A 674 25.32 10.32 9.23
C THR A 674 24.59 8.97 9.27
N LYS A 675 24.53 8.27 8.12
CA LYS A 675 23.97 6.92 8.02
C LYS A 675 24.98 5.87 8.54
N ARG A 676 24.58 5.11 9.56
CA ARG A 676 25.35 4.00 10.14
C ARG A 676 24.99 2.67 9.43
N PRO A 677 25.91 1.68 9.39
CA PRO A 677 25.81 0.54 8.47
C PRO A 677 24.66 -0.43 8.78
N ILE A 678 24.26 -0.59 10.04
CA ILE A 678 23.14 -1.48 10.41
C ILE A 678 21.82 -0.72 10.20
N PHE A 679 21.05 -1.12 9.19
CA PHE A 679 19.79 -0.47 8.82
C PHE A 679 18.58 -1.11 9.50
N VAL A 680 18.69 -2.35 9.98
CA VAL A 680 17.62 -3.10 10.66
C VAL A 680 18.15 -3.67 11.96
N GLU A 681 17.33 -3.64 13.01
CA GLU A 681 17.68 -4.16 14.34
C GLU A 681 17.86 -5.68 14.29
N VAL A 682 18.94 -6.17 14.92
CA VAL A 682 19.29 -7.59 15.05
C VAL A 682 19.90 -7.80 16.43
N THR A 683 19.68 -8.98 17.02
CA THR A 683 20.21 -9.32 18.34
C THR A 683 21.73 -9.49 18.30
N LEU A 684 22.41 -9.22 19.41
CA LEU A 684 23.85 -9.42 19.50
C LEU A 684 24.24 -10.90 19.37
N GLY A 685 23.41 -11.81 19.89
CA GLY A 685 23.58 -13.26 19.78
C GLY A 685 23.68 -13.74 18.34
N THR A 686 22.82 -13.23 17.45
CA THR A 686 22.86 -13.57 16.03
C THR A 686 24.17 -13.16 15.35
N PHE A 687 24.74 -12.00 15.70
CA PHE A 687 26.07 -11.63 15.20
C PHE A 687 27.20 -12.49 15.76
N ALA A 688 27.02 -13.04 16.96
CA ALA A 688 27.96 -13.94 17.59
C ALA A 688 27.85 -15.40 17.09
N GLY A 689 26.85 -15.71 16.24
CA GLY A 689 26.56 -17.08 15.85
C GLY A 689 26.10 -17.92 17.05
N GLU A 690 25.35 -17.32 17.98
CA GLU A 690 24.80 -18.03 19.13
C GLU A 690 23.85 -19.15 18.68
N LYS A 691 24.07 -20.36 19.19
CA LYS A 691 23.11 -21.46 19.04
C LYS A 691 21.95 -21.23 19.99
N GLU A 692 20.72 -21.29 19.48
CA GLU A 692 19.54 -21.34 20.35
C GLU A 692 19.67 -22.55 21.28
N GLN A 693 19.71 -22.29 22.58
CA GLN A 693 19.60 -23.34 23.59
C GLN A 693 18.12 -23.76 23.64
N GLU A 694 17.86 -25.05 23.43
CA GLU A 694 16.53 -25.67 23.59
C GLU A 694 15.88 -25.34 24.94
#